data_AF-A0A9R1UMW2-F1
#
_entry.id   AF-A0A9R1UMW2-F1
#
_cell.length_a   1.000
_cell.length_b   1.000
_cell.length_c   1.000
_cell.angle_alpha   90.00
_cell.angle_beta   90.00
_cell.angle_gamma   90.00
#
_symmetry.space_group_name_H-M   'P 1'
#
loop_
_entity.id
_entity.type
_entity.pdbx_description
1 polymer ?
#
loop_
_entity_poly.entity_id
_entity_poly.type
_entity_poly.pdbx_seq_one_letter_code
_entity_poly.pdbx_strand_id
1 'polypeptide(L)'
;MLDTYHAFQLFDEMLIQLKSSAEEMHAIIKGLEKVRQELDASANDGPVYEVFHKTPNQFISIVELEVGSVTNLVEMLMHWHYILVKILLVALLNKQPIFPLQFLNLIDQGGFENGESEGLGLHIISVTIFLVATISTCLGVQTTSEGCFEHERLALLKFKHSVKDDLELLSSWVVNDCCRWERIHCDSVTGHVDSLFLRGMSSSFPPNQYYLDPERDFLDVNELKYSLADLRHLKYLDLSGNYFGGSRIPEFIGSFKQLVYLNLSHVGFEGIIPHHFGNLSNLKVLDLSSNYGLVVDDMAWTYGLSSLEHLDLSSLYLSGAHNLHMVFFMIPSLKELSLSYCGLSNVDLDPLLNSSRMIPNIKHLDLGFNNFEGPLPAFFKNMTSLAFLDLSNFNLSLAWNFANLLNMIPSLSKLYLSSCGLDKTFLSPLHLNFSTLSNIQHLDLSKNSIEGTFPSVLTNMSCVSVLDHSGDKLNSSVPSMPNLLELELSSNKFKKIEQIGIWRLCRLKKLSASFNNFDKEMSHTPTNTSECSQYALKELHLSFGLNGTIPDSFRRLVNLRNLHRSSNGLTGPMPDLLRKLRFLEVLDISNNKLTGPISAFHGKLSKLDLSFNQLNDSIPDSLGKLASLTDLYIRNNRLTGPIPASLGRLISLQSLSMSRNFLNGTIPVSMGKLAKFHSLDVCGNVLEGVVFEAHFANLSKLKYLDTSSNTKLTLNISPEWIPPFKLIGIHLSSCNIANGFPQWLRNQRKLKILVLSNSSISGPLPTWVQKMPIIPLLDLSHNKLNGPLTNLPNGGNHDLTGDVVTAVLHLQNNFFNGSIPRSLCRRKDLNYLDLSRNMLTGKITECLENMQGLRTMKFSSNRLSGVIPSSIGLNSRLNWLDLNDNNFTGELPCELGNLTKLNVLDLGDNNFSGNIPDWIGENLASLMVLRLDKNNFSGGIPRSLCKTASLQILDVSGNNLTGTIPRCLGQLNAMINSSGVALHRQEIKVDENVNHILKGSDHEYTHTWDIVFNMDLSNNKLVGEIPAELTALNMLVGLNLSCNHLSGSIPNSIGNMSKLESLDFSNNKLIGMIPPSMAALNFLRHLNLSHNNLPGSIRTGNQLQTFTDSSIYAGNEDLCGAPLPKNCSNHEDSTTTIKKRHEESDGQTKVWFYVDVMSGFATGFWGVIGVLLLKKQWRWKLFRLADETMDKIYIVVMVRVAKMKKGRETIQILWNASSF
;
A
#
# COMPACT_ATOMS: atom_id res chain seq x y z
N MET A 1 55.70 6.08 25.50
CA MET A 1 56.94 5.37 25.10
C MET A 1 58.09 6.14 25.75
N LEU A 2 58.82 5.57 26.72
CA LEU A 2 58.83 4.15 27.12
C LEU A 2 57.88 3.80 28.29
N ASP A 3 57.80 4.60 29.35
CA ASP A 3 57.35 4.15 30.69
C ASP A 3 55.83 4.05 30.94
N THR A 4 55.08 3.57 29.95
CA THR A 4 53.67 3.15 30.12
C THR A 4 53.37 1.77 29.52
N TYR A 5 54.39 1.00 29.13
CA TYR A 5 54.22 -0.35 28.58
C TYR A 5 54.17 -1.42 29.69
N HIS A 6 54.96 -1.27 30.76
CA HIS A 6 54.97 -2.21 31.89
C HIS A 6 53.64 -2.28 32.67
N ALA A 7 52.82 -1.24 32.62
CA ALA A 7 51.52 -1.22 33.31
C ALA A 7 50.45 -2.08 32.61
N PHE A 8 50.57 -2.36 31.31
CA PHE A 8 49.64 -3.23 30.58
C PHE A 8 49.96 -4.71 30.76
N GLN A 9 51.24 -5.05 30.93
CA GLN A 9 51.71 -6.43 31.04
C GLN A 9 51.15 -7.17 32.29
N LEU A 10 50.80 -6.43 33.34
CA LEU A 10 50.13 -6.92 34.55
C LEU A 10 48.61 -7.12 34.40
N PHE A 11 47.98 -6.53 33.37
CA PHE A 11 46.53 -6.59 33.18
C PHE A 11 46.10 -7.82 32.35
N ASP A 12 46.94 -8.27 31.42
CA ASP A 12 46.67 -9.47 30.61
C ASP A 12 46.82 -10.78 31.41
N GLU A 13 47.70 -10.86 32.42
CA GLU A 13 47.77 -12.05 33.31
C GLU A 13 46.48 -12.25 34.12
N MET A 14 45.86 -11.17 34.61
CA MET A 14 44.56 -11.22 35.28
C MET A 14 43.45 -11.71 34.35
N LEU A 15 43.51 -11.34 33.07
CA LEU A 15 42.57 -11.77 32.03
C LEU A 15 42.72 -13.25 31.65
N ILE A 16 43.90 -13.84 31.84
CA ILE A 16 44.15 -15.28 31.63
C ILE A 16 43.58 -16.09 32.80
N GLN A 17 43.80 -15.69 34.06
CA GLN A 17 43.25 -16.41 35.21
C GLN A 17 41.71 -16.37 35.26
N LEU A 18 41.10 -15.20 35.03
CA LEU A 18 39.63 -15.04 35.03
C LEU A 18 38.91 -15.92 33.98
N LYS A 19 39.60 -16.31 32.90
CA LYS A 19 39.01 -17.15 31.85
C LYS A 19 38.99 -18.63 32.23
N SER A 20 40.00 -19.11 32.97
CA SER A 20 40.09 -20.50 33.42
C SER A 20 38.90 -20.90 34.30
N SER A 21 38.53 -20.07 35.28
CA SER A 21 37.45 -20.36 36.23
C SER A 21 36.03 -20.25 35.65
N ALA A 22 35.87 -19.70 34.44
CA ALA A 22 34.57 -19.62 33.77
C ALA A 22 34.21 -20.92 33.04
N GLU A 23 35.20 -21.67 32.54
CA GLU A 23 34.98 -22.87 31.73
C GLU A 23 34.63 -24.09 32.61
N GLU A 24 35.24 -24.24 33.79
CA GLU A 24 34.85 -25.26 34.79
C GLU A 24 33.40 -25.08 35.24
N MET A 25 32.97 -23.84 35.48
CA MET A 25 31.62 -23.52 35.94
C MET A 25 30.54 -23.87 34.89
N HIS A 26 30.89 -23.83 33.59
CA HIS A 26 30.00 -24.23 32.51
C HIS A 26 29.87 -25.75 32.35
N ALA A 27 30.89 -26.52 32.76
CA ALA A 27 30.85 -27.98 32.77
C ALA A 27 29.89 -28.52 33.85
N ILE A 28 29.91 -27.94 35.06
CA ILE A 28 29.08 -28.35 36.20
C ILE A 28 27.58 -28.17 35.89
N ILE A 29 27.19 -27.05 35.29
CA ILE A 29 25.78 -26.74 34.97
C ILE A 29 25.18 -27.76 34.00
N LYS A 30 25.92 -28.19 32.97
CA LYS A 30 25.45 -29.21 32.00
C LYS A 30 25.23 -30.58 32.63
N GLY A 31 25.97 -30.95 33.68
CA GLY A 31 25.72 -32.17 34.43
C GLY A 31 24.36 -32.16 35.13
N LEU A 32 23.99 -31.02 35.72
CA LEU A 32 22.76 -30.86 36.49
C LEU A 32 21.49 -30.83 35.62
N GLU A 33 21.56 -30.28 34.41
CA GLU A 33 20.42 -30.33 33.47
C GLU A 33 20.13 -31.76 32.99
N LYS A 34 21.15 -32.62 32.84
CA LYS A 34 20.96 -34.02 32.44
C LYS A 34 20.23 -34.83 33.52
N VAL A 35 20.66 -34.72 34.78
CA VAL A 35 20.02 -35.39 35.93
C VAL A 35 18.55 -35.00 36.05
N ARG A 36 18.20 -33.75 35.71
CA ARG A 36 16.81 -33.28 35.71
C ARG A 36 15.96 -33.94 34.63
N GLN A 37 16.48 -34.10 33.41
CA GLN A 37 15.76 -34.76 32.32
C GLN A 37 15.51 -36.25 32.58
N GLU A 38 16.45 -36.93 33.26
CA GLU A 38 16.30 -38.33 33.67
C GLU A 38 15.24 -38.51 34.81
N LEU A 39 14.99 -37.47 35.63
CA LEU A 39 13.94 -37.48 36.67
C LEU A 39 12.54 -37.19 36.13
N ASP A 40 12.38 -36.20 35.25
CA ASP A 40 11.05 -35.80 34.73
C ASP A 40 10.42 -36.89 33.83
N ALA A 41 11.21 -37.85 33.31
CA ALA A 41 10.74 -38.93 32.44
C ALA A 41 10.08 -40.13 33.14
N SER A 42 10.22 -40.27 34.46
CA SER A 42 9.85 -41.50 35.20
C SER A 42 8.47 -41.46 35.88
N ALA A 43 7.66 -40.41 35.66
CA ALA A 43 6.63 -39.99 36.61
C ALA A 43 5.16 -40.07 36.14
N ASN A 44 4.85 -40.74 35.03
CA ASN A 44 3.51 -40.64 34.40
C ASN A 44 2.82 -41.95 33.96
N ASP A 45 3.32 -43.11 34.37
CA ASP A 45 2.50 -44.33 34.50
C ASP A 45 2.09 -44.46 35.98
N GLY A 46 0.83 -44.83 36.25
CA GLY A 46 0.30 -44.94 37.62
C GLY A 46 -0.19 -46.35 37.98
N PRO A 47 -0.89 -46.50 39.12
CA PRO A 47 -0.65 -45.87 40.42
C PRO A 47 -0.49 -46.95 41.54
N VAL A 48 -0.73 -46.57 42.80
CA VAL A 48 -0.62 -47.38 44.06
C VAL A 48 0.80 -47.38 44.65
N TYR A 49 1.13 -46.51 45.62
CA TYR A 49 0.84 -46.60 47.07
C TYR A 49 1.51 -47.79 47.80
N GLU A 50 2.76 -47.62 48.25
CA GLU A 50 3.18 -47.69 49.67
C GLU A 50 4.70 -47.59 49.83
N VAL A 51 5.21 -46.42 50.28
CA VAL A 51 6.58 -46.29 50.84
C VAL A 51 6.50 -45.37 52.07
N PHE A 52 6.45 -45.95 53.26
CA PHE A 52 6.17 -45.23 54.51
C PHE A 52 7.43 -44.56 55.11
N HIS A 53 7.35 -43.23 55.24
CA HIS A 53 7.81 -42.41 56.38
C HIS A 53 9.24 -42.49 56.96
N LYS A 54 9.69 -41.29 57.43
CA LYS A 54 10.91 -40.96 58.19
C LYS A 54 12.20 -40.84 57.35
N THR A 55 13.02 -39.78 57.47
CA THR A 55 12.90 -38.55 58.29
C THR A 55 13.62 -37.36 57.61
N PRO A 56 13.23 -36.09 57.79
CA PRO A 56 13.61 -34.98 56.89
C PRO A 56 15.06 -34.46 56.95
N ASN A 57 15.97 -35.08 57.71
CA ASN A 57 17.17 -34.39 58.22
C ASN A 57 18.48 -34.64 57.45
N GLN A 58 18.46 -35.22 56.24
CA GLN A 58 19.69 -35.44 55.44
C GLN A 58 19.81 -34.59 54.16
N PHE A 59 18.72 -33.96 53.69
CA PHE A 59 18.84 -32.95 52.61
C PHE A 59 19.32 -31.58 53.11
N ILE A 60 19.10 -31.28 54.40
CA ILE A 60 19.52 -30.02 55.02
C ILE A 60 21.06 -29.93 55.12
N SER A 61 21.73 -31.04 55.44
CA SER A 61 23.19 -31.08 55.67
C SER A 61 24.07 -30.82 54.43
N ILE A 62 23.49 -30.78 53.22
CA ILE A 62 24.22 -30.39 51.99
C ILE A 62 23.89 -28.94 51.61
N VAL A 63 22.70 -28.44 51.96
CA VAL A 63 22.30 -27.04 51.75
C VAL A 63 23.01 -26.09 52.72
N GLU A 64 23.41 -26.55 53.91
CA GLU A 64 24.02 -25.70 54.94
C GLU A 64 25.54 -25.45 54.78
N LEU A 65 26.23 -26.03 53.78
CA LEU A 65 27.69 -25.88 53.63
C LEU A 65 28.19 -24.87 52.58
N GLU A 66 27.34 -24.42 51.64
CA GLU A 66 27.72 -23.37 50.67
C GLU A 66 27.13 -21.98 50.96
N VAL A 67 26.34 -21.84 52.03
CA VAL A 67 25.85 -20.53 52.52
C VAL A 67 26.99 -19.67 53.12
N GLY A 68 28.16 -20.27 53.39
CA GLY A 68 29.28 -19.64 54.10
C GLY A 68 30.20 -18.71 53.30
N SER A 69 30.17 -18.70 51.96
CA SER A 69 31.11 -17.89 51.14
C SER A 69 30.48 -16.65 50.51
N VAL A 70 29.18 -16.71 50.17
CA VAL A 70 28.47 -15.64 49.45
C VAL A 70 28.22 -14.41 50.34
N THR A 71 28.09 -14.60 51.65
CA THR A 71 27.82 -13.54 52.63
C THR A 71 28.95 -12.52 52.74
N ASN A 72 30.21 -12.96 52.78
CA ASN A 72 31.38 -12.07 52.89
C ASN A 72 31.56 -11.15 51.67
N LEU A 73 31.09 -11.55 50.48
CA LEU A 73 31.22 -10.73 49.27
C LEU A 73 30.29 -9.51 49.29
N VAL A 74 29.13 -9.63 49.94
CA VAL A 74 28.11 -8.57 50.01
C VAL A 74 28.53 -7.46 50.98
N GLU A 75 29.16 -7.79 52.11
CA GLU A 75 29.63 -6.78 53.07
C GLU A 75 30.77 -5.91 52.51
N MET A 76 31.71 -6.50 51.76
CA MET A 76 32.86 -5.74 51.23
C MET A 76 32.44 -4.70 50.17
N LEU A 77 31.43 -4.99 49.34
CA LEU A 77 30.92 -4.06 48.32
C LEU A 77 30.15 -2.88 48.94
N MET A 78 29.47 -3.09 50.07
CA MET A 78 28.77 -2.02 50.80
C MET A 78 29.75 -0.99 51.41
N HIS A 79 30.99 -1.40 51.73
CA HIS A 79 31.95 -0.54 52.41
C HIS A 79 32.52 0.58 51.52
N TRP A 80 32.75 0.30 50.22
CA TRP A 80 33.30 1.30 49.29
C TRP A 80 32.28 2.35 48.84
N HIS A 81 31.00 2.00 48.80
CA HIS A 81 29.92 2.94 48.44
C HIS A 81 29.81 4.10 49.44
N TYR A 82 30.13 3.86 50.71
CA TYR A 82 30.13 4.87 51.77
C TYR A 82 31.29 5.88 51.69
N ILE A 83 32.42 5.50 51.07
CA ILE A 83 33.63 6.33 50.98
C ILE A 83 33.48 7.41 49.90
N LEU A 84 32.97 7.05 48.72
CA LEU A 84 32.87 7.97 47.58
C LEU A 84 31.92 9.16 47.87
N VAL A 85 30.83 8.89 48.59
CA VAL A 85 29.82 9.90 48.99
C VAL A 85 30.41 10.96 49.92
N LYS A 86 31.41 10.63 50.75
CA LYS A 86 32.05 11.60 51.66
C LYS A 86 32.98 12.60 50.96
N ILE A 87 33.59 12.23 49.83
CA ILE A 87 34.52 13.12 49.10
C ILE A 87 33.75 14.24 48.40
N LEU A 88 32.57 13.95 47.84
CA LEU A 88 31.71 14.92 47.17
C LEU A 88 31.14 16.01 48.10
N LEU A 89 31.07 15.77 49.42
CA LEU A 89 30.51 16.73 50.38
C LEU A 89 31.49 17.83 50.81
N VAL A 90 32.80 17.68 50.55
CA VAL A 90 33.85 18.57 51.10
C VAL A 90 34.21 19.74 50.17
N ALA A 91 34.01 19.60 48.87
CA ALA A 91 34.36 20.63 47.88
C ALA A 91 33.39 21.84 47.83
N LEU A 92 32.30 21.82 48.60
CA LEU A 92 31.22 22.83 48.57
C LEU A 92 31.37 23.98 49.58
N LEU A 93 32.51 24.09 50.29
CA LEU A 93 32.70 25.09 51.35
C LEU A 93 34.04 25.86 51.24
N ASN A 94 33.92 27.18 51.05
CA ASN A 94 34.97 28.24 51.05
C ASN A 94 35.78 28.42 49.73
N LYS A 95 36.07 29.64 49.23
CA LYS A 95 35.65 31.01 49.67
C LYS A 95 35.71 32.08 48.55
N GLN A 96 34.94 33.17 48.76
CA GLN A 96 34.76 34.45 48.02
C GLN A 96 35.80 35.53 48.50
N PRO A 97 35.85 36.85 48.12
CA PRO A 97 34.85 37.86 47.64
C PRO A 97 35.21 38.47 46.24
N ILE A 98 34.84 39.65 45.70
CA ILE A 98 34.27 40.99 46.09
C ILE A 98 33.39 41.48 44.87
N PHE A 99 32.24 42.19 44.87
CA PHE A 99 31.71 43.45 45.50
C PHE A 99 32.33 44.78 44.94
N PRO A 100 31.72 46.00 45.05
CA PRO A 100 30.49 46.39 45.77
C PRO A 100 29.45 47.35 45.07
N LEU A 101 28.17 47.23 45.48
CA LEU A 101 27.12 48.28 45.77
C LEU A 101 26.71 49.32 44.68
N GLN A 102 25.53 49.98 44.70
CA GLN A 102 24.42 50.17 45.68
C GLN A 102 23.05 50.12 44.88
N PHE A 103 21.81 50.38 45.34
CA PHE A 103 21.18 50.89 46.58
C PHE A 103 19.84 50.13 46.85
N LEU A 104 18.84 50.72 47.53
CA LEU A 104 17.67 50.03 48.13
C LEU A 104 16.39 50.88 48.29
N ASN A 105 15.24 50.18 48.31
CA ASN A 105 13.94 50.39 49.00
C ASN A 105 13.49 51.77 49.54
N LEU A 106 12.19 52.07 49.39
CA LEU A 106 11.20 51.90 50.49
C LEU A 106 9.72 52.03 50.03
N ILE A 107 8.77 51.96 50.98
CA ILE A 107 7.32 51.94 50.80
C ILE A 107 6.68 53.12 51.59
N ASP A 108 5.52 53.57 51.12
CA ASP A 108 4.33 54.03 51.89
C ASP A 108 3.86 55.51 51.83
N GLN A 109 2.53 55.64 51.79
CA GLN A 109 1.59 56.76 52.06
C GLN A 109 1.95 58.27 51.91
N GLY A 110 1.06 59.01 51.20
CA GLY A 110 0.53 60.29 51.72
C GLY A 110 0.19 61.46 50.77
N GLY A 111 -1.11 61.69 50.50
CA GLY A 111 -1.72 63.05 50.48
C GLY A 111 -2.11 63.75 49.15
N PHE A 112 -3.28 64.42 49.20
CA PHE A 112 -3.85 65.46 48.29
C PHE A 112 -4.19 65.03 46.83
N GLU A 113 -5.41 65.23 46.28
CA GLU A 113 -6.23 66.46 46.07
C GLU A 113 -5.58 67.45 45.08
N ASN A 114 -6.25 68.11 44.12
CA ASN A 114 -7.58 68.02 43.48
C ASN A 114 -7.45 68.74 42.10
N GLY A 115 -8.29 68.61 41.08
CA GLY A 115 -9.51 67.81 40.82
C GLY A 115 -9.62 67.61 39.28
N GLU A 116 -10.76 67.39 38.62
CA GLU A 116 -12.17 67.23 39.02
C GLU A 116 -12.71 65.96 38.27
N SER A 117 -13.96 65.68 37.88
CA SER A 117 -15.27 66.38 37.82
C SER A 117 -16.42 65.32 37.85
N GLU A 118 -17.66 65.70 37.51
CA GLU A 118 -18.88 64.96 37.86
C GLU A 118 -19.40 63.95 36.80
N GLY A 119 -20.16 62.94 37.23
CA GLY A 119 -20.83 62.00 36.31
C GLY A 119 -21.40 60.72 36.96
N LEU A 120 -22.32 60.84 37.93
CA LEU A 120 -22.91 59.67 38.61
C LEU A 120 -23.94 58.92 37.73
N GLY A 121 -23.93 57.57 37.78
CA GLY A 121 -24.91 56.71 37.09
C GLY A 121 -24.31 55.35 36.71
N LEU A 122 -24.33 54.31 37.56
CA LEU A 122 -25.52 53.56 37.98
C LEU A 122 -26.39 52.96 36.86
N HIS A 123 -25.94 53.03 35.59
CA HIS A 123 -26.42 52.18 34.49
C HIS A 123 -25.24 51.75 33.62
N ILE A 124 -24.93 50.43 33.59
CA ILE A 124 -24.26 49.70 32.48
C ILE A 124 -24.11 48.20 32.79
N ILE A 125 -24.15 47.78 34.07
CA ILE A 125 -24.23 46.37 34.48
C ILE A 125 -25.55 45.68 34.06
N SER A 126 -26.57 46.45 33.62
CA SER A 126 -27.90 45.95 33.26
C SER A 126 -28.27 46.14 31.77
N VAL A 127 -27.30 46.32 30.87
CA VAL A 127 -27.57 46.58 29.43
C VAL A 127 -26.99 45.50 28.50
N THR A 128 -25.83 44.91 28.81
CA THR A 128 -25.15 43.91 27.96
C THR A 128 -25.79 42.52 27.96
N ILE A 129 -26.79 42.25 28.80
CA ILE A 129 -27.47 40.93 28.89
C ILE A 129 -28.84 40.93 28.20
N PHE A 130 -29.35 42.09 27.75
CA PHE A 130 -30.71 42.22 27.21
C PHE A 130 -30.80 42.84 25.79
N LEU A 131 -29.68 42.89 25.05
CA LEU A 131 -29.58 43.61 23.77
C LEU A 131 -29.01 42.79 22.59
N VAL A 132 -29.32 41.49 22.57
CA VAL A 132 -29.20 40.62 21.37
C VAL A 132 -30.54 39.93 21.03
N ALA A 133 -31.47 39.86 21.99
CA ALA A 133 -32.88 39.66 21.69
C ALA A 133 -33.51 40.97 21.15
N THR A 134 -34.52 40.85 20.28
CA THR A 134 -35.41 41.93 19.82
C THR A 134 -34.76 43.15 19.12
N ILE A 135 -33.94 42.91 18.08
CA ILE A 135 -33.92 43.78 16.88
C ILE A 135 -34.01 42.90 15.63
N SER A 136 -35.24 42.46 15.28
CA SER A 136 -35.60 41.89 13.95
C SER A 136 -37.13 41.70 13.78
N THR A 137 -37.91 42.73 14.10
CA THR A 137 -39.34 42.81 13.74
C THR A 137 -39.72 44.26 13.43
N CYS A 138 -40.57 44.47 12.41
CA CYS A 138 -41.08 45.77 11.93
C CYS A 138 -40.12 46.65 11.09
N LEU A 139 -39.66 46.12 9.94
CA LEU A 139 -39.88 46.85 8.70
C LEU A 139 -41.02 46.17 7.94
N GLY A 140 -42.17 46.84 7.88
CA GLY A 140 -43.36 46.33 7.19
C GLY A 140 -43.33 46.68 5.71
N VAL A 141 -42.87 45.76 4.88
CA VAL A 141 -43.17 45.75 3.43
C VAL A 141 -44.04 44.52 3.18
N GLN A 142 -45.24 44.71 2.63
CA GLN A 142 -46.12 43.61 2.26
C GLN A 142 -45.70 43.05 0.89
N THR A 143 -45.02 41.90 0.91
CA THR A 143 -45.00 40.94 -0.20
C THR A 143 -45.33 39.55 0.34
N THR A 144 -46.17 38.81 -0.38
CA THR A 144 -46.78 37.54 0.05
C THR A 144 -45.91 36.31 -0.28
N SER A 145 -46.21 35.16 0.35
CA SER A 145 -45.45 33.90 0.34
C SER A 145 -44.22 33.96 1.24
N GLU A 146 -44.14 33.32 2.42
CA GLU A 146 -44.49 31.92 2.79
C GLU A 146 -43.65 30.82 2.12
N GLY A 147 -42.38 31.13 1.82
CA GLY A 147 -41.34 30.15 1.52
C GLY A 147 -41.46 29.47 0.17
N CYS A 148 -40.65 28.43 -0.02
CA CYS A 148 -40.67 27.57 -1.21
C CYS A 148 -42.07 26.94 -1.44
N PHE A 149 -42.60 27.07 -2.66
CA PHE A 149 -43.92 26.54 -3.01
C PHE A 149 -44.01 25.03 -2.80
N GLU A 150 -45.12 24.56 -2.22
CA GLU A 150 -45.31 23.14 -1.85
C GLU A 150 -45.10 22.16 -3.02
N HIS A 151 -45.45 22.54 -4.25
CA HIS A 151 -45.23 21.68 -5.42
C HIS A 151 -43.75 21.58 -5.81
N GLU A 152 -42.98 22.67 -5.73
CA GLU A 152 -41.53 22.69 -5.96
C GLU A 152 -40.78 21.94 -4.84
N ARG A 153 -41.21 22.13 -3.58
CA ARG A 153 -40.73 21.37 -2.43
C ARG A 153 -40.96 19.87 -2.60
N LEU A 154 -42.16 19.46 -3.02
CA LEU A 154 -42.48 18.05 -3.29
C LEU A 154 -41.72 17.50 -4.51
N ALA A 155 -41.47 18.31 -5.55
CA ALA A 155 -40.65 17.95 -6.70
C ALA A 155 -39.20 17.63 -6.29
N LEU A 156 -38.59 18.50 -5.49
CA LEU A 156 -37.24 18.31 -4.94
C LEU A 156 -37.18 17.13 -3.95
N LEU A 157 -38.21 16.92 -3.13
CA LEU A 157 -38.26 15.72 -2.26
C LEU A 157 -38.41 14.43 -3.07
N LYS A 158 -39.23 14.38 -4.12
CA LYS A 158 -39.31 13.23 -5.04
C LYS A 158 -37.94 12.93 -5.65
N PHE A 159 -37.24 13.97 -6.11
CA PHE A 159 -35.87 13.84 -6.62
C PHE A 159 -34.91 13.28 -5.56
N LYS A 160 -34.88 13.83 -4.34
CA LYS A 160 -34.05 13.32 -3.24
C LYS A 160 -34.32 11.84 -2.90
N HIS A 161 -35.58 11.38 -2.98
CA HIS A 161 -35.92 9.97 -2.77
C HIS A 161 -35.48 9.04 -3.93
N SER A 162 -35.08 9.60 -5.09
CA SER A 162 -34.52 8.85 -6.23
C SER A 162 -32.99 8.87 -6.30
N VAL A 163 -32.32 9.50 -5.34
CA VAL A 163 -30.86 9.65 -5.27
C VAL A 163 -30.29 8.87 -4.09
N LYS A 164 -29.22 8.12 -4.32
CA LYS A 164 -28.43 7.43 -3.30
C LYS A 164 -27.34 8.38 -2.77
N ASP A 165 -27.74 9.21 -1.82
CA ASP A 165 -26.88 10.15 -1.11
C ASP A 165 -26.07 9.44 0.01
N ASP A 166 -25.05 8.67 -0.39
CA ASP A 166 -24.17 7.96 0.56
C ASP A 166 -23.32 8.91 1.44
N LEU A 167 -23.19 10.17 1.03
CA LEU A 167 -22.30 11.18 1.59
C LEU A 167 -23.02 12.23 2.45
N GLU A 168 -24.36 12.24 2.43
CA GLU A 168 -25.24 13.17 3.15
C GLU A 168 -25.16 14.62 2.63
N LEU A 169 -24.91 14.79 1.32
CA LEU A 169 -24.88 16.06 0.57
C LEU A 169 -26.25 16.74 0.47
N LEU A 170 -27.35 15.97 0.55
CA LEU A 170 -28.73 16.44 0.55
C LEU A 170 -29.32 16.44 1.98
N SER A 171 -28.50 16.29 3.02
CA SER A 171 -28.96 16.14 4.42
C SER A 171 -29.79 17.32 4.92
N SER A 172 -29.48 18.56 4.51
CA SER A 172 -30.24 19.75 4.87
C SER A 172 -31.67 19.79 4.31
N TRP A 173 -32.00 18.94 3.32
CA TRP A 173 -33.30 18.89 2.66
C TRP A 173 -34.34 18.17 3.54
N VAL A 174 -34.71 18.80 4.67
CA VAL A 174 -35.64 18.26 5.69
C VAL A 174 -36.58 19.31 6.31
N VAL A 175 -36.31 20.61 6.12
CA VAL A 175 -37.12 21.72 6.67
C VAL A 175 -38.21 22.10 5.67
N ASN A 176 -39.37 22.60 6.13
CA ASN A 176 -40.48 22.99 5.25
C ASN A 176 -40.10 24.02 4.16
N ASP A 177 -39.17 24.92 4.43
CA ASP A 177 -38.73 25.93 3.46
C ASP A 177 -37.54 25.42 2.63
N CYS A 178 -37.79 25.03 1.37
CA CYS A 178 -36.73 24.53 0.48
C CYS A 178 -35.73 25.61 0.04
N CYS A 179 -36.08 26.90 0.12
CA CYS A 179 -35.18 28.01 -0.18
C CYS A 179 -34.05 28.18 0.86
N ARG A 180 -34.06 27.37 1.93
CA ARG A 180 -33.03 27.29 2.96
C ARG A 180 -32.26 25.98 2.94
N TRP A 181 -32.50 25.12 1.96
CA TRP A 181 -31.73 23.89 1.78
C TRP A 181 -30.40 24.20 1.09
N GLU A 182 -29.34 23.52 1.49
CA GLU A 182 -28.04 23.62 0.83
C GLU A 182 -28.17 23.22 -0.66
N ARG A 183 -27.45 23.96 -1.52
CA ARG A 183 -27.41 23.78 -3.00
C ARG A 183 -28.69 24.17 -3.78
N ILE A 184 -29.72 24.71 -3.12
CA ILE A 184 -30.89 25.32 -3.76
C ILE A 184 -30.85 26.84 -3.59
N HIS A 185 -31.28 27.58 -4.60
CA HIS A 185 -31.59 29.01 -4.48
C HIS A 185 -32.97 29.30 -5.07
N CYS A 186 -33.64 30.30 -4.50
CA CYS A 186 -34.92 30.80 -4.94
C CYS A 186 -34.81 32.27 -5.35
N ASP A 187 -35.63 32.66 -6.32
CA ASP A 187 -35.75 34.03 -6.78
C ASP A 187 -36.26 34.95 -5.65
N SER A 188 -35.48 35.96 -5.29
CA SER A 188 -35.71 36.80 -4.11
C SER A 188 -36.93 37.73 -4.18
N VAL A 189 -37.61 37.80 -5.34
CA VAL A 189 -38.81 38.61 -5.55
C VAL A 189 -40.06 37.74 -5.62
N THR A 190 -39.94 36.51 -6.12
CA THR A 190 -41.09 35.63 -6.42
C THR A 190 -41.16 34.36 -5.58
N GLY A 191 -40.10 33.99 -4.85
CA GLY A 191 -40.06 32.82 -3.95
C GLY A 191 -39.93 31.46 -4.63
N HIS A 192 -39.97 31.41 -5.97
CA HIS A 192 -39.79 30.20 -6.76
C HIS A 192 -38.34 29.71 -6.78
N VAL A 193 -38.14 28.40 -6.84
CA VAL A 193 -36.82 27.78 -7.05
C VAL A 193 -36.29 28.14 -8.44
N ASP A 194 -35.18 28.88 -8.48
CA ASP A 194 -34.56 29.33 -9.73
C ASP A 194 -33.19 28.70 -10.01
N SER A 195 -32.55 28.09 -9.00
CA SER A 195 -31.22 27.50 -9.16
C SER A 195 -31.03 26.21 -8.35
N LEU A 196 -30.44 25.19 -8.97
CA LEU A 196 -30.10 23.90 -8.36
C LEU A 196 -28.65 23.51 -8.71
N PHE A 197 -27.76 23.47 -7.71
CA PHE A 197 -26.30 23.28 -7.88
C PHE A 197 -25.76 22.03 -7.17
N LEU A 198 -26.02 20.85 -7.74
CA LEU A 198 -25.71 19.55 -7.15
C LEU A 198 -24.34 18.98 -7.50
N ARG A 199 -23.42 19.81 -8.01
CA ARG A 199 -22.09 19.40 -8.48
C ARG A 199 -21.32 18.50 -7.50
N GLY A 200 -20.85 17.36 -7.99
CA GLY A 200 -19.92 16.45 -7.32
C GLY A 200 -18.47 16.92 -7.41
N MET A 201 -17.59 16.33 -6.59
CA MET A 201 -16.24 16.84 -6.34
C MET A 201 -15.13 16.09 -7.09
N SER A 202 -15.46 14.99 -7.78
CA SER A 202 -14.55 14.25 -8.66
C SER A 202 -14.37 14.95 -9.99
N SER A 203 -13.25 15.65 -10.19
CA SER A 203 -12.92 16.28 -11.49
C SER A 203 -11.46 16.17 -11.96
N SER A 204 -10.60 15.36 -11.32
CA SER A 204 -9.24 15.09 -11.82
C SER A 204 -8.50 13.94 -11.12
N PHE A 205 -8.34 12.78 -11.77
CA PHE A 205 -7.16 11.90 -11.64
C PHE A 205 -7.11 10.85 -12.79
N PRO A 206 -5.91 10.38 -13.22
CA PRO A 206 -5.76 9.43 -14.32
C PRO A 206 -5.90 7.95 -13.87
N PRO A 207 -6.21 7.01 -14.79
CA PRO A 207 -6.75 5.69 -14.45
C PRO A 207 -5.75 4.63 -13.93
N ASN A 208 -4.66 5.03 -13.27
CA ASN A 208 -3.63 4.09 -12.80
C ASN A 208 -2.94 4.53 -11.49
N GLN A 209 -3.55 4.24 -10.33
CA GLN A 209 -2.81 4.12 -9.07
C GLN A 209 -3.51 3.21 -8.05
N TYR A 210 -2.81 2.17 -7.60
CA TYR A 210 -3.32 1.16 -6.67
C TYR A 210 -3.09 1.55 -5.19
N TYR A 211 -3.83 2.55 -4.70
CA TYR A 211 -4.09 2.72 -3.27
C TYR A 211 -5.51 3.21 -3.03
N LEU A 212 -6.09 2.83 -1.89
CA LEU A 212 -7.42 3.23 -1.47
C LEU A 212 -7.44 4.71 -1.06
N ASP A 213 -7.74 5.58 -2.03
CA ASP A 213 -8.16 6.96 -1.76
C ASP A 213 -9.70 6.98 -1.65
N PRO A 214 -10.29 7.29 -0.48
CA PRO A 214 -11.70 6.98 -0.20
C PRO A 214 -12.70 8.05 -0.69
N GLU A 215 -12.25 9.16 -1.28
CA GLU A 215 -13.08 10.33 -1.62
C GLU A 215 -13.82 10.17 -2.95
N ARG A 216 -14.73 9.18 -3.01
CA ARG A 216 -15.78 9.09 -4.05
C ARG A 216 -16.88 10.10 -3.76
N ASP A 217 -16.59 11.38 -3.94
CA ASP A 217 -17.48 12.49 -3.60
C ASP A 217 -18.47 12.85 -4.72
N PHE A 218 -19.42 11.93 -4.99
CA PHE A 218 -20.48 12.10 -5.99
C PHE A 218 -21.85 11.56 -5.52
N LEU A 219 -22.95 12.09 -6.07
CA LEU A 219 -24.29 11.51 -5.92
C LEU A 219 -24.49 10.38 -6.94
N ASP A 220 -25.06 9.26 -6.47
CA ASP A 220 -25.38 8.09 -7.27
C ASP A 220 -26.90 8.07 -7.57
N VAL A 221 -27.29 8.08 -8.85
CA VAL A 221 -28.65 8.38 -9.30
C VAL A 221 -29.09 7.39 -10.38
N ASN A 222 -30.10 6.57 -10.11
CA ASN A 222 -30.51 5.54 -11.08
C ASN A 222 -31.16 6.12 -12.35
N GLU A 223 -31.83 7.27 -12.26
CA GLU A 223 -32.47 7.97 -13.38
C GLU A 223 -32.87 9.40 -12.96
N LEU A 224 -32.69 10.40 -13.83
CA LEU A 224 -33.17 11.76 -13.61
C LEU A 224 -34.71 11.82 -13.72
N LYS A 225 -35.42 11.77 -12.58
CA LYS A 225 -36.89 11.68 -12.56
C LYS A 225 -37.61 12.92 -13.08
N TYR A 226 -38.71 12.68 -13.81
CA TYR A 226 -39.63 13.70 -14.35
C TYR A 226 -40.16 14.71 -13.33
N SER A 227 -40.12 14.41 -12.03
CA SER A 227 -40.54 15.35 -10.99
C SER A 227 -39.80 16.69 -11.03
N LEU A 228 -38.58 16.76 -11.57
CA LEU A 228 -37.89 18.05 -11.75
C LEU A 228 -38.58 18.97 -12.77
N ALA A 229 -39.39 18.44 -13.70
CA ALA A 229 -40.16 19.25 -14.67
C ALA A 229 -41.23 20.15 -14.01
N ASP A 230 -41.57 19.88 -12.74
CA ASP A 230 -42.44 20.76 -11.94
C ASP A 230 -41.74 22.09 -11.57
N LEU A 231 -40.40 22.18 -11.64
CA LEU A 231 -39.60 23.39 -11.35
C LEU A 231 -39.58 24.37 -12.54
N ARG A 232 -40.74 24.90 -12.93
CA ARG A 232 -40.94 25.66 -14.18
C ARG A 232 -40.22 27.02 -14.24
N HIS A 233 -39.69 27.48 -13.12
CA HIS A 233 -39.00 28.76 -12.94
C HIS A 233 -37.47 28.62 -12.89
N LEU A 234 -36.95 27.41 -13.09
CA LEU A 234 -35.53 27.11 -13.03
C LEU A 234 -34.74 27.82 -14.15
N LYS A 235 -33.75 28.62 -13.73
CA LYS A 235 -32.82 29.39 -14.57
C LYS A 235 -31.43 28.74 -14.61
N TYR A 236 -31.01 28.07 -13.53
CA TYR A 236 -29.69 27.43 -13.40
C TYR A 236 -29.83 25.98 -12.93
N LEU A 237 -29.29 25.04 -13.72
CA LEU A 237 -29.20 23.62 -13.36
C LEU A 237 -27.77 23.11 -13.56
N ASP A 238 -27.12 22.72 -12.47
CA ASP A 238 -25.81 22.06 -12.46
C ASP A 238 -25.94 20.71 -11.75
N LEU A 239 -25.74 19.63 -12.50
CA LEU A 239 -25.71 18.25 -12.01
C LEU A 239 -24.33 17.60 -12.21
N SER A 240 -23.31 18.38 -12.57
CA SER A 240 -22.00 17.88 -13.02
C SER A 240 -21.24 17.04 -11.98
N GLY A 241 -20.36 16.14 -12.43
CA GLY A 241 -19.50 15.34 -11.55
C GLY A 241 -20.23 14.32 -10.67
N ASN A 242 -21.47 13.95 -11.03
CA ASN A 242 -22.26 12.93 -10.35
C ASN A 242 -22.26 11.61 -11.14
N TYR A 243 -23.07 10.62 -10.75
CA TYR A 243 -23.26 9.40 -11.56
C TYR A 243 -24.73 9.09 -11.76
N PHE A 244 -25.17 9.03 -13.02
CA PHE A 244 -26.56 8.84 -13.43
C PHE A 244 -26.83 7.43 -14.02
N GLY A 245 -26.03 6.43 -13.64
CA GLY A 245 -26.34 5.01 -13.83
C GLY A 245 -26.42 4.52 -15.29
N GLY A 246 -25.87 5.25 -16.26
CA GLY A 246 -26.03 4.96 -17.69
C GLY A 246 -27.43 5.31 -18.25
N SER A 247 -28.21 6.11 -17.52
CA SER A 247 -29.55 6.53 -17.98
C SER A 247 -29.47 7.50 -19.16
N ARG A 248 -30.60 7.69 -19.88
CA ARG A 248 -30.68 8.66 -20.98
C ARG A 248 -31.01 10.05 -20.45
N ILE A 249 -30.50 11.09 -21.11
CA ILE A 249 -30.94 12.48 -20.88
C ILE A 249 -32.45 12.57 -21.12
N PRO A 250 -33.27 12.98 -20.14
CA PRO A 250 -34.72 13.05 -20.34
C PRO A 250 -35.16 14.22 -21.23
N GLU A 251 -36.11 13.96 -22.12
CA GLU A 251 -36.70 14.95 -23.04
C GLU A 251 -37.32 16.16 -22.31
N PHE A 252 -37.80 15.96 -21.08
CA PHE A 252 -38.46 17.02 -20.31
C PHE A 252 -37.54 18.22 -20.00
N ILE A 253 -36.22 18.08 -20.09
CA ILE A 253 -35.30 19.22 -19.88
C ILE A 253 -35.58 20.32 -20.91
N GLY A 254 -36.04 19.99 -22.12
CA GLY A 254 -36.50 20.95 -23.13
C GLY A 254 -37.75 21.77 -22.74
N SER A 255 -38.39 21.48 -21.60
CA SER A 255 -39.55 22.22 -21.09
C SER A 255 -39.17 23.41 -20.19
N PHE A 256 -37.92 23.51 -19.70
CA PHE A 256 -37.47 24.60 -18.84
C PHE A 256 -37.25 25.91 -19.62
N LYS A 257 -38.34 26.56 -20.03
CA LYS A 257 -38.30 27.77 -20.89
C LYS A 257 -37.56 28.98 -20.28
N GLN A 258 -37.25 28.97 -18.98
CA GLN A 258 -36.47 30.01 -18.30
C GLN A 258 -34.99 29.66 -18.12
N LEU A 259 -34.55 28.48 -18.57
CA LEU A 259 -33.19 27.99 -18.33
C LEU A 259 -32.14 28.82 -19.08
N VAL A 260 -31.15 29.32 -18.34
CA VAL A 260 -30.02 30.13 -18.80
C VAL A 260 -28.71 29.35 -18.72
N TYR A 261 -28.59 28.45 -17.74
CA TYR A 261 -27.41 27.61 -17.52
C TYR A 261 -27.83 26.15 -17.35
N LEU A 262 -27.22 25.26 -18.13
CA LEU A 262 -27.36 23.80 -18.00
C LEU A 262 -25.97 23.15 -18.02
N ASN A 263 -25.61 22.49 -16.92
CA ASN A 263 -24.41 21.65 -16.86
C ASN A 263 -24.78 20.22 -16.45
N LEU A 264 -24.46 19.29 -17.36
CA LEU A 264 -24.63 17.85 -17.21
C LEU A 264 -23.29 17.12 -17.52
N SER A 265 -22.12 17.73 -17.28
CA SER A 265 -20.84 17.11 -17.61
C SER A 265 -20.32 16.14 -16.56
N HIS A 266 -19.61 15.11 -17.04
CA HIS A 266 -19.08 14.02 -16.20
C HIS A 266 -20.16 13.41 -15.28
N VAL A 267 -21.32 13.08 -15.87
CA VAL A 267 -22.48 12.51 -15.13
C VAL A 267 -22.80 11.06 -15.51
N GLY A 268 -22.23 10.53 -16.59
CA GLY A 268 -22.47 9.15 -17.03
C GLY A 268 -23.86 8.90 -17.61
N PHE A 269 -24.37 9.85 -18.40
CA PHE A 269 -25.53 9.59 -19.28
C PHE A 269 -25.12 8.85 -20.56
N GLU A 270 -26.06 8.09 -21.13
CA GLU A 270 -25.88 7.34 -22.39
C GLU A 270 -27.01 7.60 -23.41
N GLY A 271 -26.75 7.28 -24.67
CA GLY A 271 -27.73 7.36 -25.77
C GLY A 271 -27.83 8.74 -26.44
N ILE A 272 -28.83 8.90 -27.30
CA ILE A 272 -28.94 10.05 -28.21
C ILE A 272 -29.25 11.34 -27.43
N ILE A 273 -28.56 12.44 -27.77
CA ILE A 273 -28.86 13.78 -27.24
C ILE A 273 -30.26 14.23 -27.68
N PRO A 274 -31.20 14.53 -26.75
CA PRO A 274 -32.56 14.91 -27.13
C PRO A 274 -32.61 16.22 -27.91
N HIS A 275 -33.12 16.17 -29.15
CA HIS A 275 -33.37 17.39 -29.96
C HIS A 275 -34.27 18.41 -29.25
N HIS A 276 -35.02 17.96 -28.24
CA HIS A 276 -35.76 18.80 -27.30
C HIS A 276 -34.91 19.91 -26.65
N PHE A 277 -33.58 19.83 -26.58
CA PHE A 277 -32.74 20.97 -26.18
C PHE A 277 -32.94 22.22 -27.06
N GLY A 278 -33.27 22.07 -28.36
CA GLY A 278 -33.59 23.20 -29.24
C GLY A 278 -34.81 24.03 -28.80
N ASN A 279 -35.59 23.57 -27.81
CA ASN A 279 -36.66 24.35 -27.19
C ASN A 279 -36.18 25.43 -26.19
N LEU A 280 -34.89 25.48 -25.86
CA LEU A 280 -34.31 26.30 -24.78
C LEU A 280 -33.67 27.59 -25.31
N SER A 281 -34.46 28.43 -26.00
CA SER A 281 -33.98 29.65 -26.67
C SER A 281 -33.34 30.71 -25.77
N ASN A 282 -33.50 30.60 -24.44
CA ASN A 282 -32.90 31.48 -23.44
C ASN A 282 -31.56 30.97 -22.88
N LEU A 283 -31.15 29.74 -23.24
CA LEU A 283 -29.95 29.10 -22.73
C LEU A 283 -28.69 29.83 -23.23
N LYS A 284 -27.78 30.14 -22.29
CA LYS A 284 -26.49 30.81 -22.54
C LYS A 284 -25.31 29.88 -22.36
N VAL A 285 -25.42 28.88 -21.49
CA VAL A 285 -24.37 27.90 -21.22
C VAL A 285 -24.95 26.50 -21.30
N LEU A 286 -24.33 25.66 -22.14
CA LEU A 286 -24.61 24.23 -22.23
C LEU A 286 -23.28 23.46 -22.14
N ASP A 287 -23.13 22.66 -21.09
CA ASP A 287 -22.00 21.74 -20.92
C ASP A 287 -22.54 20.31 -20.81
N LEU A 288 -22.16 19.46 -21.77
CA LEU A 288 -22.50 18.03 -21.84
C LEU A 288 -21.24 17.15 -21.82
N SER A 289 -20.08 17.73 -21.54
CA SER A 289 -18.78 17.11 -21.75
C SER A 289 -18.52 15.87 -20.87
N SER A 290 -17.52 15.07 -21.25
CA SER A 290 -17.07 13.87 -20.50
C SER A 290 -18.13 12.79 -20.28
N ASN A 291 -19.14 12.68 -21.16
CA ASN A 291 -20.16 11.64 -21.14
C ASN A 291 -20.01 10.70 -22.35
N TYR A 292 -18.98 9.84 -22.32
CA TYR A 292 -18.56 8.99 -23.45
C TYR A 292 -19.64 8.08 -24.07
N GLY A 293 -20.74 7.81 -23.35
CA GLY A 293 -21.86 7.00 -23.85
C GLY A 293 -22.97 7.79 -24.55
N LEU A 294 -22.91 9.13 -24.56
CA LEU A 294 -23.82 9.95 -25.36
C LEU A 294 -23.49 9.82 -26.85
N VAL A 295 -24.54 9.70 -27.66
CA VAL A 295 -24.47 9.60 -29.12
C VAL A 295 -24.97 10.90 -29.73
N VAL A 296 -24.20 11.44 -30.68
CA VAL A 296 -24.56 12.62 -31.45
C VAL A 296 -24.84 12.19 -32.89
N ASP A 297 -26.12 12.07 -33.22
CA ASP A 297 -26.61 11.62 -34.52
C ASP A 297 -26.90 12.78 -35.48
N ASP A 298 -27.47 13.87 -34.98
CA ASP A 298 -27.75 15.13 -35.68
C ASP A 298 -27.55 16.35 -34.75
N MET A 299 -26.92 17.41 -35.27
CA MET A 299 -26.72 18.69 -34.58
C MET A 299 -27.76 19.77 -34.93
N ALA A 300 -28.75 19.50 -35.78
CA ALA A 300 -29.76 20.48 -36.19
C ALA A 300 -30.54 21.14 -35.04
N TRP A 301 -30.65 20.48 -33.88
CA TRP A 301 -31.29 21.03 -32.68
C TRP A 301 -30.61 22.29 -32.12
N THR A 302 -29.32 22.50 -32.40
CA THR A 302 -28.60 23.69 -31.92
C THR A 302 -29.12 24.98 -32.55
N TYR A 303 -29.82 24.92 -33.68
CA TYR A 303 -30.46 26.08 -34.31
C TYR A 303 -31.47 26.79 -33.39
N GLY A 304 -32.12 26.05 -32.49
CA GLY A 304 -33.07 26.63 -31.52
C GLY A 304 -32.41 27.38 -30.35
N LEU A 305 -31.11 27.22 -30.14
CA LEU A 305 -30.35 27.80 -29.02
C LEU A 305 -29.83 29.21 -29.36
N SER A 306 -30.72 30.11 -29.79
CA SER A 306 -30.38 31.43 -30.32
C SER A 306 -29.64 32.37 -29.34
N SER A 307 -29.67 32.09 -28.04
CA SER A 307 -28.98 32.88 -27.00
C SER A 307 -27.65 32.30 -26.52
N LEU A 308 -27.21 31.15 -27.07
CA LEU A 308 -26.09 30.39 -26.52
C LEU A 308 -24.75 31.11 -26.67
N GLU A 309 -24.04 31.29 -25.56
CA GLU A 309 -22.75 32.00 -25.49
C GLU A 309 -21.58 31.03 -25.28
N HIS A 310 -21.81 29.91 -24.58
CA HIS A 310 -20.83 28.86 -24.30
C HIS A 310 -21.43 27.47 -24.58
N LEU A 311 -20.68 26.64 -25.32
CA LEU A 311 -21.01 25.26 -25.63
C LEU A 311 -19.80 24.35 -25.43
N ASP A 312 -19.90 23.38 -24.53
CA ASP A 312 -18.88 22.32 -24.35
C ASP A 312 -19.50 20.94 -24.65
N LEU A 313 -18.91 20.27 -25.64
CA LEU A 313 -19.24 18.92 -26.09
C LEU A 313 -18.01 17.99 -26.03
N SER A 314 -16.99 18.34 -25.24
CA SER A 314 -15.72 17.63 -25.19
C SER A 314 -15.90 16.18 -24.73
N SER A 315 -15.09 15.27 -25.30
CA SER A 315 -15.16 13.83 -25.09
C SER A 315 -16.49 13.17 -25.51
N LEU A 316 -17.27 13.82 -26.38
CA LEU A 316 -18.41 13.21 -27.09
C LEU A 316 -18.01 12.87 -28.52
N TYR A 317 -18.36 11.68 -29.02
CA TYR A 317 -17.98 11.30 -30.39
C TYR A 317 -18.85 12.05 -31.42
N LEU A 318 -18.21 12.95 -32.18
CA LEU A 318 -18.88 13.85 -33.15
C LEU A 318 -18.61 13.52 -34.62
N SER A 319 -17.60 12.68 -34.93
CA SER A 319 -17.26 12.37 -36.32
C SER A 319 -18.39 11.56 -36.98
N GLY A 320 -18.78 11.97 -38.18
CA GLY A 320 -19.94 11.41 -38.89
C GLY A 320 -21.33 11.88 -38.41
N ALA A 321 -21.42 12.79 -37.43
CA ALA A 321 -22.71 13.35 -36.99
C ALA A 321 -23.34 14.24 -38.09
N HIS A 322 -24.65 14.10 -38.31
CA HIS A 322 -25.36 14.92 -39.28
C HIS A 322 -25.39 16.39 -38.85
N ASN A 323 -25.37 17.28 -39.85
CA ASN A 323 -25.44 18.73 -39.68
C ASN A 323 -24.39 19.37 -38.73
N LEU A 324 -23.33 18.66 -38.30
CA LEU A 324 -22.28 19.16 -37.38
C LEU A 324 -21.80 20.58 -37.72
N HIS A 325 -21.59 20.87 -39.01
CA HIS A 325 -21.21 22.18 -39.53
C HIS A 325 -22.09 23.35 -39.03
N MET A 326 -23.38 23.14 -38.71
CA MET A 326 -24.30 24.18 -38.24
C MET A 326 -23.84 24.90 -36.97
N VAL A 327 -23.11 24.23 -36.07
CA VAL A 327 -22.57 24.85 -34.84
C VAL A 327 -21.71 26.07 -35.15
N PHE A 328 -21.00 26.05 -36.28
CA PHE A 328 -20.04 27.09 -36.69
C PHE A 328 -20.68 28.29 -37.43
N PHE A 329 -21.99 28.29 -37.69
CA PHE A 329 -22.67 29.40 -38.39
C PHE A 329 -24.12 29.70 -37.97
N MET A 330 -24.82 28.80 -37.26
CA MET A 330 -26.23 29.01 -36.86
C MET A 330 -26.40 29.70 -35.49
N ILE A 331 -25.34 29.81 -34.69
CA ILE A 331 -25.37 30.38 -33.33
C ILE A 331 -24.58 31.71 -33.30
N PRO A 332 -25.16 32.85 -33.72
CA PRO A 332 -24.43 34.12 -33.84
C PRO A 332 -23.99 34.72 -32.48
N SER A 333 -24.57 34.24 -31.38
CA SER A 333 -24.30 34.60 -29.99
C SER A 333 -23.08 33.90 -29.39
N LEU A 334 -22.56 32.85 -30.04
CA LEU A 334 -21.52 31.97 -29.49
C LEU A 334 -20.17 32.70 -29.34
N LYS A 335 -19.58 32.54 -28.15
CA LYS A 335 -18.29 33.14 -27.75
C LYS A 335 -17.28 32.06 -27.37
N GLU A 336 -17.74 30.95 -26.81
CA GLU A 336 -16.89 29.87 -26.34
C GLU A 336 -17.42 28.54 -26.87
N LEU A 337 -16.54 27.75 -27.48
CA LEU A 337 -16.83 26.46 -28.08
C LEU A 337 -15.69 25.49 -27.75
N SER A 338 -15.98 24.40 -27.05
CA SER A 338 -15.03 23.30 -26.87
C SER A 338 -15.55 22.00 -27.48
N LEU A 339 -14.67 21.39 -28.27
CA LEU A 339 -14.86 20.14 -29.01
C LEU A 339 -13.62 19.23 -28.80
N SER A 340 -13.04 19.27 -27.61
CA SER A 340 -11.80 18.54 -27.28
C SER A 340 -12.06 17.03 -27.19
N TYR A 341 -11.18 16.19 -27.74
CA TYR A 341 -11.31 14.72 -27.73
C TYR A 341 -12.60 14.18 -28.39
N CYS A 342 -13.17 14.89 -29.38
CA CYS A 342 -14.42 14.51 -30.04
C CYS A 342 -14.27 13.57 -31.24
N GLY A 343 -13.05 13.11 -31.52
CA GLY A 343 -12.71 12.20 -32.62
C GLY A 343 -12.70 12.85 -34.01
N LEU A 344 -12.84 14.17 -34.09
CA LEU A 344 -12.97 14.94 -35.34
C LEU A 344 -11.74 14.82 -36.23
N SER A 345 -11.97 14.84 -37.55
CA SER A 345 -10.95 14.82 -38.60
C SER A 345 -11.13 16.01 -39.57
N ASN A 346 -10.18 16.20 -40.48
CA ASN A 346 -10.28 17.25 -41.51
C ASN A 346 -11.57 17.13 -42.35
N VAL A 347 -12.01 15.91 -42.63
CA VAL A 347 -13.21 15.64 -43.46
C VAL A 347 -14.49 16.16 -42.78
N ASP A 348 -14.56 16.11 -41.44
CA ASP A 348 -15.68 16.67 -40.67
C ASP A 348 -15.72 18.21 -40.75
N LEU A 349 -14.61 18.86 -41.16
CA LEU A 349 -14.50 20.31 -41.36
C LEU A 349 -14.46 20.75 -42.84
N ASP A 350 -14.33 19.84 -43.81
CA ASP A 350 -14.28 20.16 -45.25
C ASP A 350 -15.45 21.06 -45.72
N PRO A 351 -16.71 20.88 -45.26
CA PRO A 351 -17.82 21.78 -45.61
C PRO A 351 -17.62 23.25 -45.20
N LEU A 352 -16.73 23.53 -44.23
CA LEU A 352 -16.46 24.87 -43.72
C LEU A 352 -15.43 25.63 -44.58
N LEU A 353 -14.60 24.92 -45.37
CA LEU A 353 -13.45 25.51 -46.08
C LEU A 353 -13.81 26.61 -47.09
N ASN A 354 -15.04 26.59 -47.64
CA ASN A 354 -15.53 27.53 -48.65
C ASN A 354 -16.63 28.49 -48.14
N SER A 355 -16.93 28.49 -46.83
CA SER A 355 -18.05 29.29 -46.28
C SER A 355 -17.63 30.68 -45.79
N SER A 356 -18.26 31.73 -46.34
CA SER A 356 -18.10 33.11 -45.89
C SER A 356 -18.95 33.49 -44.66
N ARG A 357 -19.67 32.52 -44.06
CA ARG A 357 -20.67 32.73 -42.99
C ARG A 357 -20.22 32.33 -41.58
N MET A 358 -18.92 32.33 -41.30
CA MET A 358 -18.41 32.00 -39.95
C MET A 358 -18.87 32.99 -38.89
N ILE A 359 -19.01 32.51 -37.63
CA ILE A 359 -19.24 33.36 -36.45
C ILE A 359 -17.96 34.16 -36.13
N PRO A 360 -17.95 35.50 -36.30
CA PRO A 360 -16.75 36.32 -36.01
C PRO A 360 -16.56 36.60 -34.52
N ASN A 361 -17.53 36.19 -33.69
CA ASN A 361 -17.66 36.52 -32.26
C ASN A 361 -16.95 35.51 -31.33
N ILE A 362 -16.49 34.36 -31.84
CA ILE A 362 -15.83 33.33 -31.04
C ILE A 362 -14.52 33.88 -30.46
N LYS A 363 -14.36 33.74 -29.15
CA LYS A 363 -13.23 34.19 -28.33
C LYS A 363 -12.42 33.02 -27.77
N HIS A 364 -13.07 31.88 -27.55
CA HIS A 364 -12.46 30.65 -27.08
C HIS A 364 -12.86 29.52 -28.04
N LEU A 365 -11.86 28.85 -28.62
CA LEU A 365 -12.04 27.65 -29.42
C LEU A 365 -11.05 26.57 -28.97
N ASP A 366 -11.56 25.43 -28.52
CA ASP A 366 -10.77 24.25 -28.17
C ASP A 366 -11.10 23.13 -29.16
N LEU A 367 -10.05 22.65 -29.84
CA LEU A 367 -10.07 21.55 -30.80
C LEU A 367 -9.05 20.46 -30.41
N GLY A 368 -8.58 20.46 -29.17
CA GLY A 368 -7.52 19.60 -28.69
C GLY A 368 -7.85 18.10 -28.78
N PHE A 369 -6.82 17.27 -28.84
CA PHE A 369 -6.90 15.79 -28.78
C PHE A 369 -7.84 15.14 -29.82
N ASN A 370 -8.03 15.80 -30.96
CA ASN A 370 -8.73 15.28 -32.15
C ASN A 370 -7.74 14.68 -33.18
N ASN A 371 -8.28 14.12 -34.27
CA ASN A 371 -7.59 13.38 -35.32
C ASN A 371 -7.29 14.24 -36.56
N PHE A 372 -6.80 15.47 -36.35
CA PHE A 372 -6.50 16.40 -37.44
C PHE A 372 -5.06 16.29 -37.96
N GLU A 373 -4.90 16.30 -39.29
CA GLU A 373 -3.61 16.18 -39.97
C GLU A 373 -3.44 17.25 -41.08
N GLY A 374 -2.20 17.53 -41.47
CA GLY A 374 -1.90 18.43 -42.59
C GLY A 374 -2.17 19.92 -42.32
N PRO A 375 -2.43 20.74 -43.35
CA PRO A 375 -2.48 22.20 -43.21
C PRO A 375 -3.73 22.68 -42.47
N LEU A 376 -3.53 23.61 -41.53
CA LEU A 376 -4.61 24.27 -40.78
C LEU A 376 -5.65 24.94 -41.71
N PRO A 377 -6.96 24.77 -41.46
CA PRO A 377 -8.01 25.36 -42.26
C PRO A 377 -7.89 26.88 -42.47
N ALA A 378 -8.15 27.34 -43.70
CA ALA A 378 -8.05 28.77 -44.04
C ALA A 378 -9.06 29.66 -43.27
N PHE A 379 -10.12 29.06 -42.72
CA PHE A 379 -11.25 29.75 -42.09
C PHE A 379 -10.87 30.56 -40.85
N PHE A 380 -9.77 30.19 -40.17
CA PHE A 380 -9.24 30.91 -39.00
C PHE A 380 -9.01 32.42 -39.24
N LYS A 381 -8.76 32.83 -40.49
CA LYS A 381 -8.63 34.25 -40.90
C LYS A 381 -9.87 35.10 -40.57
N ASN A 382 -11.04 34.48 -40.45
CA ASN A 382 -12.31 35.17 -40.20
C ASN A 382 -12.63 35.30 -38.70
N MET A 383 -11.90 34.58 -37.82
CA MET A 383 -12.14 34.53 -36.37
C MET A 383 -11.41 35.69 -35.65
N THR A 384 -11.71 36.93 -36.03
CA THR A 384 -10.97 38.11 -35.55
C THR A 384 -11.12 38.38 -34.03
N SER A 385 -12.15 37.83 -33.38
CA SER A 385 -12.34 37.93 -31.92
C SER A 385 -11.55 36.90 -31.08
N LEU A 386 -10.84 35.95 -31.71
CA LEU A 386 -10.30 34.78 -31.02
C LEU A 386 -9.13 35.14 -30.07
N ALA A 387 -9.30 34.83 -28.80
CA ALA A 387 -8.37 35.16 -27.71
C ALA A 387 -7.75 33.92 -27.04
N PHE A 388 -8.41 32.76 -27.12
CA PHE A 388 -7.94 31.44 -26.72
C PHE A 388 -8.06 30.46 -27.90
N LEU A 389 -7.02 29.66 -28.14
CA LEU A 389 -7.01 28.56 -29.09
C LEU A 389 -6.25 27.36 -28.53
N ASP A 390 -6.88 26.18 -28.51
CA ASP A 390 -6.22 24.90 -28.25
C ASP A 390 -6.19 24.04 -29.53
N LEU A 391 -4.99 23.59 -29.91
CA LEU A 391 -4.71 22.69 -31.03
C LEU A 391 -3.86 21.48 -30.58
N SER A 392 -3.88 21.13 -29.30
CA SER A 392 -3.11 20.02 -28.74
C SER A 392 -3.36 18.71 -29.49
N ASN A 393 -2.32 17.91 -29.69
CA ASN A 393 -2.29 16.68 -30.51
C ASN A 393 -2.48 16.87 -32.03
N PHE A 394 -2.73 18.09 -32.52
CA PHE A 394 -2.76 18.39 -33.96
C PHE A 394 -1.33 18.28 -34.52
N ASN A 395 -1.08 17.40 -35.49
CA ASN A 395 0.29 17.14 -35.98
C ASN A 395 0.79 18.25 -36.93
N LEU A 396 1.33 19.31 -36.34
CA LEU A 396 1.84 20.48 -37.05
C LEU A 396 3.20 20.23 -37.74
N SER A 397 3.89 19.12 -37.46
CA SER A 397 5.15 18.79 -38.15
C SER A 397 4.95 18.50 -39.65
N LEU A 398 3.72 18.12 -40.04
CA LEU A 398 3.30 17.90 -41.43
C LEU A 398 2.80 19.18 -42.11
N ALA A 399 2.63 20.29 -41.37
CA ALA A 399 2.03 21.52 -41.84
C ALA A 399 3.08 22.62 -42.08
N TRP A 400 3.44 22.87 -43.34
CA TRP A 400 4.39 23.93 -43.77
C TRP A 400 3.91 25.38 -43.49
N ASN A 401 2.96 25.59 -42.59
CA ASN A 401 2.21 26.85 -42.40
C ASN A 401 2.08 27.32 -40.94
N PHE A 402 2.82 26.77 -39.97
CA PHE A 402 2.78 27.24 -38.57
C PHE A 402 3.04 28.76 -38.45
N ALA A 403 4.01 29.26 -39.22
CA ALA A 403 4.30 30.69 -39.38
C ALA A 403 3.08 31.55 -39.75
N ASN A 404 2.16 30.98 -40.54
CA ASN A 404 0.99 31.68 -41.05
C ASN A 404 -0.19 31.68 -40.06
N LEU A 405 -0.36 30.65 -39.22
CA LEU A 405 -1.42 30.64 -38.18
C LEU A 405 -1.33 31.88 -37.28
N LEU A 406 -0.13 32.17 -36.78
CA LEU A 406 0.13 33.27 -35.86
C LEU A 406 -0.02 34.65 -36.52
N ASN A 407 0.20 34.71 -37.84
CA ASN A 407 -0.07 35.90 -38.65
C ASN A 407 -1.57 36.04 -39.01
N MET A 408 -2.35 34.96 -38.92
CA MET A 408 -3.79 34.93 -39.25
C MET A 408 -4.68 35.38 -38.08
N ILE A 409 -4.22 35.30 -36.83
CA ILE A 409 -5.02 35.60 -35.63
C ILE A 409 -4.27 36.55 -34.66
N PRO A 410 -4.17 37.85 -34.99
CA PRO A 410 -3.38 38.81 -34.19
C PRO A 410 -3.98 39.13 -32.81
N SER A 411 -5.23 38.74 -32.55
CA SER A 411 -5.97 38.92 -31.29
C SER A 411 -5.65 37.85 -30.23
N LEU A 412 -4.89 36.81 -30.57
CA LEU A 412 -4.68 35.64 -29.72
C LEU A 412 -3.84 35.95 -28.48
N SER A 413 -4.34 35.52 -27.30
CA SER A 413 -3.72 35.78 -25.99
C SER A 413 -3.34 34.50 -25.22
N LYS A 414 -3.98 33.38 -25.54
CA LYS A 414 -3.71 32.05 -24.98
C LYS A 414 -3.63 31.04 -26.12
N LEU A 415 -2.56 30.26 -26.15
CA LEU A 415 -2.31 29.27 -27.20
C LEU A 415 -1.77 27.97 -26.59
N TYR A 416 -2.43 26.85 -26.87
CA TYR A 416 -2.03 25.52 -26.42
C TYR A 416 -1.69 24.63 -27.61
N LEU A 417 -0.53 23.99 -27.53
CA LEU A 417 0.10 23.20 -28.58
C LEU A 417 0.72 21.91 -28.02
N SER A 418 0.13 21.34 -26.94
CA SER A 418 0.65 20.12 -26.32
C SER A 418 0.71 18.97 -27.34
N SER A 419 1.84 18.28 -27.47
CA SER A 419 2.01 17.12 -28.37
C SER A 419 1.82 17.40 -29.88
N CYS A 420 1.99 18.64 -30.35
CA CYS A 420 1.86 18.99 -31.78
C CYS A 420 3.03 18.56 -32.70
N GLY A 421 4.05 17.89 -32.17
CA GLY A 421 5.24 17.45 -32.92
C GLY A 421 6.25 18.56 -33.25
N LEU A 422 6.23 19.67 -32.50
CA LEU A 422 7.02 20.87 -32.77
C LEU A 422 8.48 20.73 -32.30
N ASP A 423 9.43 20.56 -33.22
CA ASP A 423 10.85 20.63 -32.85
C ASP A 423 11.39 22.08 -32.72
N LYS A 424 12.66 22.21 -32.32
CA LYS A 424 13.33 23.49 -32.08
C LYS A 424 13.40 24.41 -33.31
N THR A 425 13.35 23.89 -34.53
CA THR A 425 13.41 24.66 -35.78
C THR A 425 12.13 25.44 -36.03
N PHE A 426 10.97 24.89 -35.65
CA PHE A 426 9.67 25.60 -35.71
C PHE A 426 9.68 26.87 -34.85
N LEU A 427 10.38 26.85 -33.73
CA LEU A 427 10.53 27.99 -32.81
C LEU A 427 11.76 28.87 -33.12
N SER A 428 12.26 28.82 -34.36
CA SER A 428 13.43 29.60 -34.81
C SER A 428 13.04 30.92 -35.50
N PRO A 429 13.93 31.93 -35.54
CA PRO A 429 13.68 33.20 -36.23
C PRO A 429 13.51 33.09 -37.76
N LEU A 430 13.84 31.93 -38.34
CA LEU A 430 13.64 31.63 -39.77
C LEU A 430 12.19 31.25 -40.08
N HIS A 431 11.41 30.88 -39.06
CA HIS A 431 10.03 30.39 -39.21
C HIS A 431 9.01 31.19 -38.38
N LEU A 432 9.44 32.02 -37.42
CA LEU A 432 8.55 32.88 -36.63
C LEU A 432 8.99 34.35 -36.65
N ASN A 433 8.03 35.22 -36.96
CA ASN A 433 8.19 36.67 -36.79
C ASN A 433 7.80 37.06 -35.36
N PHE A 434 8.76 37.54 -34.57
CA PHE A 434 8.56 37.91 -33.17
C PHE A 434 7.44 38.95 -32.95
N SER A 435 7.13 39.80 -33.95
CA SER A 435 6.12 40.85 -33.80
C SER A 435 4.69 40.29 -33.69
N THR A 436 4.37 39.17 -34.35
CA THR A 436 3.02 38.58 -34.35
C THR A 436 2.74 37.71 -33.11
N LEU A 437 3.78 37.40 -32.34
CA LEU A 437 3.70 36.71 -31.04
C LEU A 437 3.51 37.66 -29.84
N SER A 438 3.48 38.98 -30.08
CA SER A 438 3.56 40.01 -29.03
C SER A 438 2.36 40.07 -28.06
N ASN A 439 1.20 39.55 -28.43
CA ASN A 439 -0.02 39.57 -27.59
C ASN A 439 -0.19 38.33 -26.68
N ILE A 440 0.63 37.29 -26.85
CA ILE A 440 0.45 36.02 -26.12
C ILE A 440 0.87 36.16 -24.65
N GLN A 441 -0.04 35.78 -23.76
CA GLN A 441 0.10 35.82 -22.30
C GLN A 441 0.20 34.43 -21.66
N HIS A 442 -0.40 33.41 -22.28
CA HIS A 442 -0.29 32.00 -21.92
C HIS A 442 0.16 31.21 -23.15
N LEU A 443 1.24 30.43 -23.02
CA LEU A 443 1.74 29.56 -24.08
C LEU A 443 2.06 28.18 -23.52
N ASP A 444 1.38 27.14 -24.00
CA ASP A 444 1.73 25.74 -23.74
C ASP A 444 2.39 25.13 -24.98
N LEU A 445 3.61 24.63 -24.78
CA LEU A 445 4.44 23.93 -25.76
C LEU A 445 4.83 22.52 -25.27
N SER A 446 4.11 21.96 -24.30
CA SER A 446 4.45 20.69 -23.66
C SER A 446 4.47 19.49 -24.64
N LYS A 447 5.24 18.46 -24.27
CA LYS A 447 5.30 17.14 -24.95
C LYS A 447 5.72 17.20 -26.43
N ASN A 448 6.35 18.27 -26.87
CA ASN A 448 6.69 18.50 -28.28
C ASN A 448 8.05 17.94 -28.73
N SER A 449 8.87 17.45 -27.80
CA SER A 449 10.27 17.01 -28.04
C SER A 449 11.27 18.15 -28.28
N ILE A 450 10.99 19.37 -27.82
CA ILE A 450 11.88 20.53 -27.96
C ILE A 450 13.14 20.29 -27.11
N GLU A 451 14.34 20.34 -27.73
CA GLU A 451 15.57 19.88 -27.07
C GLU A 451 16.71 20.89 -26.91
N GLY A 452 17.50 20.67 -25.84
CA GLY A 452 18.69 21.45 -25.54
C GLY A 452 18.36 22.81 -24.91
N THR A 453 18.68 23.90 -25.61
CA THR A 453 18.46 25.26 -25.14
C THR A 453 17.06 25.79 -25.44
N PHE A 454 16.50 26.57 -24.51
CA PHE A 454 15.29 27.36 -24.76
C PHE A 454 15.36 28.15 -26.07
N PRO A 455 14.29 28.20 -26.88
CA PRO A 455 14.21 29.04 -28.08
C PRO A 455 14.40 30.54 -27.77
N SER A 456 15.18 31.24 -28.59
CA SER A 456 15.42 32.69 -28.45
C SER A 456 14.21 33.56 -28.82
N VAL A 457 13.18 32.99 -29.44
CA VAL A 457 11.90 33.68 -29.67
C VAL A 457 11.21 34.03 -28.35
N LEU A 458 11.24 33.11 -27.38
CA LEU A 458 10.58 33.29 -26.07
C LEU A 458 11.12 34.47 -25.27
N THR A 459 12.41 34.81 -25.40
CA THR A 459 13.02 35.93 -24.66
C THR A 459 12.49 37.29 -25.10
N ASN A 460 11.93 37.36 -26.31
CA ASN A 460 11.42 38.59 -26.92
C ASN A 460 9.90 38.72 -26.76
N MET A 461 9.20 37.66 -26.31
CA MET A 461 7.76 37.66 -26.08
C MET A 461 7.43 38.30 -24.73
N SER A 462 7.42 39.64 -24.71
CA SER A 462 7.32 40.46 -23.49
C SER A 462 6.01 40.28 -22.70
N CYS A 463 4.93 39.82 -23.32
CA CYS A 463 3.62 39.63 -22.67
C CYS A 463 3.46 38.26 -21.96
N VAL A 464 4.35 37.29 -22.19
CA VAL A 464 4.20 35.93 -21.62
C VAL A 464 4.26 35.96 -20.10
N SER A 465 3.18 35.46 -19.50
CA SER A 465 2.95 35.40 -18.05
C SER A 465 2.80 33.97 -17.55
N VAL A 466 2.37 33.04 -18.40
CA VAL A 466 2.32 31.60 -18.15
C VAL A 466 3.01 30.87 -19.31
N LEU A 467 3.91 29.95 -18.98
CA LEU A 467 4.63 29.12 -19.95
C LEU A 467 4.68 27.66 -19.48
N ASP A 468 4.14 26.74 -20.28
CA ASP A 468 4.32 25.30 -20.08
C ASP A 468 5.27 24.74 -21.16
N HIS A 469 6.26 23.99 -20.70
CA HIS A 469 7.27 23.28 -21.50
C HIS A 469 7.51 21.87 -20.94
N SER A 470 6.53 21.28 -20.24
CA SER A 470 6.66 19.96 -19.63
C SER A 470 6.74 18.83 -20.64
N GLY A 471 7.39 17.72 -20.31
CA GLY A 471 7.53 16.56 -21.22
C GLY A 471 8.46 16.77 -22.42
N ASP A 472 9.20 17.88 -22.45
CA ASP A 472 10.20 18.18 -23.48
C ASP A 472 11.58 17.60 -23.15
N LYS A 473 12.61 18.01 -23.92
CA LYS A 473 13.99 17.52 -23.85
C LYS A 473 14.96 18.66 -23.49
N LEU A 474 14.49 19.72 -22.83
CA LEU A 474 15.26 20.91 -22.46
C LEU A 474 16.28 20.60 -21.35
N ASN A 475 17.46 21.23 -21.42
CA ASN A 475 18.55 21.01 -20.48
C ASN A 475 19.40 22.26 -20.13
N SER A 476 19.08 23.44 -20.69
CA SER A 476 19.80 24.69 -20.42
C SER A 476 19.23 25.49 -19.25
N SER A 477 19.88 26.58 -18.85
CA SER A 477 19.25 27.60 -18.01
C SER A 477 18.03 28.22 -18.71
N VAL A 478 16.95 28.43 -17.96
CA VAL A 478 15.82 29.29 -18.34
C VAL A 478 16.34 30.73 -18.53
N PRO A 479 15.95 31.43 -19.61
CA PRO A 479 16.38 32.82 -19.85
C PRO A 479 15.69 33.82 -18.90
N SER A 480 16.02 35.11 -19.05
CA SER A 480 15.32 36.18 -18.32
C SER A 480 13.98 36.49 -18.98
N MET A 481 12.87 36.28 -18.27
CA MET A 481 11.51 36.53 -18.75
C MET A 481 10.78 37.41 -17.70
N PRO A 482 10.78 38.75 -17.85
CA PRO A 482 10.51 39.67 -16.74
C PRO A 482 9.05 39.72 -16.29
N ASN A 483 8.11 39.30 -17.13
CA ASN A 483 6.67 39.26 -16.82
C ASN A 483 6.15 37.86 -16.47
N LEU A 484 7.01 36.84 -16.46
CA LEU A 484 6.61 35.46 -16.17
C LEU A 484 6.16 35.29 -14.71
N LEU A 485 4.95 34.76 -14.55
CA LEU A 485 4.28 34.53 -13.27
C LEU A 485 4.18 33.04 -12.94
N GLU A 486 3.98 32.19 -13.96
CA GLU A 486 3.82 30.74 -13.79
C GLU A 486 4.64 30.01 -14.84
N LEU A 487 5.34 28.94 -14.42
CA LEU A 487 6.28 28.20 -15.24
C LEU A 487 6.20 26.71 -14.90
N GLU A 488 5.86 25.89 -15.89
CA GLU A 488 5.81 24.43 -15.82
C GLU A 488 6.89 23.83 -16.74
N LEU A 489 7.74 22.99 -16.16
CA LEU A 489 8.98 22.44 -16.71
C LEU A 489 9.17 20.96 -16.35
N SER A 490 8.13 20.30 -15.88
CA SER A 490 8.19 18.91 -15.43
C SER A 490 8.59 17.94 -16.55
N SER A 491 9.13 16.77 -16.21
CA SER A 491 9.51 15.72 -17.18
C SER A 491 10.50 16.18 -18.26
N ASN A 492 11.48 17.01 -17.89
CA ASN A 492 12.56 17.51 -18.76
C ASN A 492 13.93 16.91 -18.40
N LYS A 493 15.00 17.44 -18.99
CA LYS A 493 16.40 17.00 -18.81
C LYS A 493 17.25 18.02 -18.04
N PHE A 494 16.65 18.84 -17.17
CA PHE A 494 17.41 19.77 -16.32
C PHE A 494 18.24 19.03 -15.27
N LYS A 495 19.51 19.41 -15.13
CA LYS A 495 20.45 18.79 -14.18
C LYS A 495 20.69 19.60 -12.91
N LYS A 496 20.43 20.90 -12.93
CA LYS A 496 20.70 21.79 -11.80
C LYS A 496 19.50 22.69 -11.51
N ILE A 497 19.11 22.81 -10.24
CA ILE A 497 17.93 23.61 -9.85
C ILE A 497 18.11 25.12 -10.10
N GLU A 498 19.35 25.57 -10.26
CA GLU A 498 19.70 26.93 -10.67
C GLU A 498 19.39 27.19 -12.16
N GLN A 499 19.28 26.14 -12.98
CA GLN A 499 18.90 26.24 -14.40
C GLN A 499 17.43 26.64 -14.54
N ILE A 500 16.51 26.03 -13.78
CA ILE A 500 15.06 26.29 -13.82
C ILE A 500 14.63 27.69 -13.31
N GLY A 501 15.57 28.60 -13.11
CA GLY A 501 15.30 30.03 -12.92
C GLY A 501 14.79 30.44 -11.53
N ILE A 502 14.56 29.49 -10.61
CA ILE A 502 13.96 29.73 -9.27
C ILE A 502 14.56 30.92 -8.50
N TRP A 503 15.87 31.14 -8.59
CA TRP A 503 16.53 32.25 -7.90
C TRP A 503 16.56 33.58 -8.69
N ARG A 504 16.30 33.54 -10.01
CA ARG A 504 16.49 34.64 -10.98
C ARG A 504 15.20 35.27 -11.47
N LEU A 505 14.08 34.54 -11.50
CA LEU A 505 12.80 35.00 -12.05
C LEU A 505 11.98 35.80 -11.02
N CYS A 506 12.19 37.12 -11.00
CA CYS A 506 11.72 38.01 -9.93
C CYS A 506 10.21 38.08 -9.69
N ARG A 507 9.37 37.79 -10.69
CA ARG A 507 7.89 37.86 -10.60
C ARG A 507 7.20 36.51 -10.44
N LEU A 508 7.94 35.41 -10.44
CA LEU A 508 7.40 34.06 -10.50
C LEU A 508 6.65 33.71 -9.21
N LYS A 509 5.37 33.34 -9.35
CA LYS A 509 4.43 32.94 -8.29
C LYS A 509 4.28 31.42 -8.18
N LYS A 510 4.29 30.72 -9.32
CA LYS A 510 4.18 29.26 -9.42
C LYS A 510 5.35 28.70 -10.22
N LEU A 511 6.01 27.69 -9.68
CA LEU A 511 7.04 26.94 -10.39
C LEU A 511 6.80 25.45 -10.21
N SER A 512 6.77 24.72 -11.31
CA SER A 512 6.75 23.26 -11.33
C SER A 512 7.86 22.75 -12.24
N ALA A 513 8.64 21.79 -11.74
CA ALA A 513 9.74 21.17 -12.46
C ALA A 513 9.98 19.74 -11.94
N SER A 514 8.88 19.01 -11.73
CA SER A 514 8.89 17.62 -11.27
C SER A 514 9.48 16.67 -12.33
N PHE A 515 9.79 15.42 -11.99
CA PHE A 515 10.33 14.41 -12.92
C PHE A 515 11.59 14.85 -13.70
N ASN A 516 12.41 15.72 -13.10
CA ASN A 516 13.69 16.19 -13.68
C ASN A 516 14.86 15.55 -12.94
N ASN A 517 15.82 14.97 -13.69
CA ASN A 517 16.95 14.25 -13.12
C ASN A 517 18.08 15.20 -12.68
N PHE A 518 17.84 15.89 -11.55
CA PHE A 518 18.80 16.81 -10.95
C PHE A 518 20.02 16.06 -10.35
N ASP A 519 21.22 16.62 -10.54
CA ASP A 519 22.49 16.09 -10.02
C ASP A 519 22.44 15.97 -8.48
N LYS A 520 23.23 15.02 -7.94
CA LYS A 520 23.04 14.45 -6.58
C LYS A 520 23.09 15.43 -5.39
N GLU A 521 23.66 16.61 -5.56
CA GLU A 521 23.82 17.60 -4.48
C GLU A 521 23.24 18.95 -4.90
N MET A 522 22.08 19.26 -4.32
CA MET A 522 21.37 20.52 -4.46
C MET A 522 22.20 21.64 -3.81
N SER A 523 22.80 22.53 -4.62
CA SER A 523 24.05 23.19 -4.25
C SER A 523 23.98 24.08 -2.99
N HIS A 524 24.99 23.94 -2.12
CA HIS A 524 25.14 24.81 -0.96
C HIS A 524 25.65 26.19 -1.39
N THR A 525 24.72 27.15 -1.44
CA THR A 525 24.88 28.57 -1.82
C THR A 525 25.03 28.84 -3.32
N PRO A 526 24.03 29.49 -3.97
CA PRO A 526 24.20 30.02 -5.31
C PRO A 526 25.04 31.30 -5.25
N THR A 527 26.31 31.21 -5.62
CA THR A 527 27.34 32.26 -5.50
C THR A 527 27.08 33.54 -6.31
N ASN A 528 26.04 33.56 -7.15
CA ASN A 528 25.75 34.68 -8.05
C ASN A 528 24.24 34.82 -8.32
N THR A 529 23.49 35.35 -7.33
CA THR A 529 22.03 35.60 -7.46
C THR A 529 21.61 36.93 -6.83
N SER A 530 20.71 37.64 -7.50
CA SER A 530 20.07 38.86 -7.00
C SER A 530 19.08 38.58 -5.86
N GLU A 531 18.59 39.63 -5.22
CA GLU A 531 17.66 39.52 -4.08
C GLU A 531 16.22 39.13 -4.47
N CYS A 532 15.91 39.18 -5.77
CA CYS A 532 14.58 39.02 -6.37
C CYS A 532 13.70 37.89 -5.83
N SER A 533 14.25 36.69 -5.68
CA SER A 533 13.50 35.44 -5.43
C SER A 533 12.93 35.32 -4.01
N GLN A 534 13.13 36.32 -3.15
CA GLN A 534 12.61 36.31 -1.78
C GLN A 534 11.11 36.60 -1.65
N TYR A 535 10.47 37.22 -2.66
CA TYR A 535 9.20 37.93 -2.44
C TYR A 535 7.98 37.48 -3.27
N ALA A 536 8.16 36.72 -4.36
CA ALA A 536 7.05 36.42 -5.29
C ALA A 536 6.46 35.00 -5.18
N LEU A 537 7.28 33.97 -4.93
CA LEU A 537 6.90 32.57 -5.08
C LEU A 537 5.93 32.11 -3.98
N LYS A 538 4.80 31.50 -4.40
CA LYS A 538 3.73 30.94 -3.55
C LYS A 538 3.61 29.43 -3.66
N GLU A 539 3.85 28.88 -4.84
CA GLU A 539 3.70 27.45 -5.13
C GLU A 539 4.98 26.88 -5.74
N LEU A 540 5.42 25.73 -5.24
CA LEU A 540 6.62 25.05 -5.72
C LEU A 540 6.42 23.53 -5.75
N HIS A 541 6.44 22.96 -6.96
CA HIS A 541 6.31 21.53 -7.21
C HIS A 541 7.62 20.99 -7.80
N LEU A 542 8.28 20.10 -7.05
CA LEU A 542 9.57 19.50 -7.42
C LEU A 542 9.61 18.01 -7.03
N SER A 543 8.56 17.27 -7.31
CA SER A 543 8.47 15.83 -7.02
C SER A 543 9.29 15.03 -8.04
N PHE A 544 9.82 13.85 -7.67
CA PHE A 544 10.62 12.97 -8.53
C PHE A 544 11.91 13.58 -9.15
N GLY A 545 13.07 13.25 -8.59
CA GLY A 545 14.39 13.44 -9.21
C GLY A 545 15.40 14.31 -8.44
N LEU A 546 15.00 14.92 -7.33
CA LEU A 546 15.93 15.57 -6.40
C LEU A 546 16.59 14.55 -5.46
N ASN A 547 17.88 14.76 -5.18
CA ASN A 547 18.68 14.01 -4.20
C ASN A 547 19.44 15.00 -3.30
N GLY A 548 20.05 14.48 -2.22
CA GLY A 548 20.82 15.29 -1.26
C GLY A 548 19.94 15.85 -0.13
N THR A 549 20.39 16.90 0.55
CA THR A 549 19.67 17.50 1.69
C THR A 549 18.69 18.60 1.25
N ILE A 550 17.82 19.05 2.16
CA ILE A 550 17.00 20.26 1.96
C ILE A 550 17.88 21.49 2.26
N PRO A 551 18.24 22.35 1.28
CA PRO A 551 19.24 23.39 1.52
C PRO A 551 18.67 24.63 2.23
N ASP A 552 19.51 25.28 3.04
CA ASP A 552 19.19 26.52 3.76
C ASP A 552 18.65 27.66 2.88
N SER A 553 18.96 27.66 1.58
CA SER A 553 18.48 28.66 0.62
C SER A 553 16.94 28.72 0.55
N PHE A 554 16.23 27.62 0.83
CA PHE A 554 14.77 27.59 0.88
C PHE A 554 14.18 28.54 1.94
N ARG A 555 14.96 28.94 2.96
CA ARG A 555 14.56 29.97 3.94
C ARG A 555 14.26 31.34 3.32
N ARG A 556 14.67 31.57 2.06
CA ARG A 556 14.42 32.83 1.32
C ARG A 556 12.97 32.92 0.81
N LEU A 557 12.27 31.80 0.61
CA LEU A 557 10.95 31.74 -0.03
C LEU A 557 9.81 32.09 0.95
N VAL A 558 9.87 33.27 1.59
CA VAL A 558 9.04 33.56 2.79
C VAL A 558 7.53 33.62 2.51
N ASN A 559 7.11 33.85 1.26
CA ASN A 559 5.71 33.92 0.84
C ASN A 559 5.15 32.59 0.31
N LEU A 560 5.91 31.50 0.42
CA LEU A 560 5.52 30.17 0.00
C LEU A 560 4.33 29.64 0.82
N ARG A 561 3.32 29.10 0.12
CA ARG A 561 2.09 28.52 0.67
C ARG A 561 2.03 27.02 0.46
N ASN A 562 2.31 26.58 -0.78
CA ASN A 562 2.19 25.19 -1.20
C ASN A 562 3.57 24.68 -1.60
N LEU A 563 4.07 23.65 -0.91
CA LEU A 563 5.35 23.01 -1.20
C LEU A 563 5.16 21.50 -1.37
N HIS A 564 5.32 21.04 -2.61
CA HIS A 564 5.26 19.62 -2.98
C HIS A 564 6.65 19.16 -3.44
N ARG A 565 7.26 18.25 -2.67
CA ARG A 565 8.53 17.59 -3.01
C ARG A 565 8.46 16.08 -2.72
N SER A 566 7.28 15.50 -2.88
CA SER A 566 7.05 14.07 -2.70
C SER A 566 7.88 13.21 -3.65
N SER A 567 8.10 11.96 -3.27
CA SER A 567 8.73 10.93 -4.13
C SER A 567 10.13 11.32 -4.62
N ASN A 568 10.99 11.75 -3.70
CA ASN A 568 12.37 12.17 -3.99
C ASN A 568 13.40 11.35 -3.19
N GLY A 569 14.68 11.58 -3.47
CA GLY A 569 15.81 10.99 -2.75
C GLY A 569 16.36 11.87 -1.63
N LEU A 570 15.56 12.74 -1.01
CA LEU A 570 16.06 13.72 -0.03
C LEU A 570 16.46 13.05 1.30
N THR A 571 17.58 13.48 1.87
CA THR A 571 18.21 12.91 3.06
C THR A 571 18.51 13.98 4.12
N GLY A 572 18.95 13.53 5.31
CA GLY A 572 19.28 14.42 6.43
C GLY A 572 18.05 14.87 7.22
N PRO A 573 18.22 15.80 8.18
CA PRO A 573 17.13 16.31 9.01
C PRO A 573 16.24 17.31 8.26
N MET A 574 14.98 17.42 8.69
CA MET A 574 14.14 18.55 8.29
C MET A 574 14.70 19.86 8.88
N PRO A 575 14.92 20.92 8.10
CA PRO A 575 15.53 22.15 8.63
C PRO A 575 14.59 22.90 9.58
N ASP A 576 15.08 23.23 10.78
CA ASP A 576 14.42 24.14 11.75
C ASP A 576 14.07 25.52 11.19
N LEU A 577 14.63 25.87 10.02
CA LEU A 577 14.33 27.08 9.27
C LEU A 577 12.96 27.04 8.58
N LEU A 578 12.37 25.86 8.30
CA LEU A 578 11.01 25.73 7.75
C LEU A 578 9.96 26.37 8.66
N ARG A 579 10.20 26.37 9.98
CA ARG A 579 9.42 27.10 11.01
C ARG A 579 9.24 28.60 10.72
N LYS A 580 10.05 29.20 9.83
CA LYS A 580 9.93 30.62 9.44
C LYS A 580 8.92 30.86 8.31
N LEU A 581 8.45 29.82 7.60
CA LEU A 581 7.48 29.93 6.50
C LEU A 581 6.04 30.08 7.05
N ARG A 582 5.75 31.24 7.64
CA ARG A 582 4.48 31.50 8.36
C ARG A 582 3.22 31.44 7.48
N PHE A 583 3.37 31.59 6.16
CA PHE A 583 2.28 31.51 5.19
C PHE A 583 2.08 30.10 4.60
N LEU A 584 2.85 29.10 5.05
CA LEU A 584 2.72 27.73 4.56
C LEU A 584 1.36 27.15 4.95
N GLU A 585 0.62 26.71 3.93
CA GLU A 585 -0.75 26.19 3.97
C GLU A 585 -0.76 24.69 3.64
N VAL A 586 0.08 24.24 2.70
CA VAL A 586 0.30 22.82 2.36
C VAL A 586 1.79 22.49 2.34
N LEU A 587 2.19 21.44 3.06
CA LEU A 587 3.52 20.85 3.02
C LEU A 587 3.43 19.35 2.74
N ASP A 588 3.88 18.93 1.56
CA ASP A 588 4.07 17.53 1.19
C ASP A 588 5.54 17.27 0.86
N ILE A 589 6.19 16.51 1.73
CA ILE A 589 7.55 15.99 1.57
C ILE A 589 7.60 14.47 1.82
N SER A 590 6.50 13.80 1.48
CA SER A 590 6.31 12.36 1.59
C SER A 590 7.22 11.56 0.64
N ASN A 591 7.34 10.24 0.85
CA ASN A 591 8.10 9.32 0.01
C ASN A 591 9.54 9.79 -0.27
N ASN A 592 10.31 9.91 0.80
CA ASN A 592 11.67 10.45 0.82
C ASN A 592 12.55 9.65 1.80
N LYS A 593 13.77 10.13 2.09
CA LYS A 593 14.73 9.49 3.01
C LYS A 593 15.14 10.45 4.14
N LEU A 594 14.25 11.37 4.52
CA LEU A 594 14.46 12.33 5.61
C LEU A 594 14.57 11.60 6.95
N THR A 595 15.33 12.17 7.87
CA THR A 595 15.71 11.58 9.17
C THR A 595 15.52 12.60 10.29
N GLY A 596 15.72 12.20 11.55
CA GLY A 596 15.62 13.12 12.68
C GLY A 596 14.17 13.39 13.12
N PRO A 597 13.99 14.26 14.13
CA PRO A 597 12.70 14.56 14.73
C PRO A 597 11.79 15.39 13.81
N ILE A 598 10.48 15.37 14.09
CA ILE A 598 9.54 16.29 13.46
C ILE A 598 9.79 17.71 13.99
N SER A 599 10.17 18.63 13.10
CA SER A 599 10.38 20.05 13.41
C SER A 599 9.09 20.73 13.92
N ALA A 600 9.23 21.71 14.83
CA ALA A 600 8.08 22.46 15.32
C ALA A 600 7.57 23.49 14.28
N PHE A 601 6.42 23.23 13.68
CA PHE A 601 5.78 24.13 12.70
C PHE A 601 4.97 25.26 13.37
N HIS A 602 4.90 26.42 12.70
CA HIS A 602 4.09 27.59 13.06
C HIS A 602 3.50 28.22 11.80
N GLY A 603 2.20 28.53 11.77
CA GLY A 603 1.57 29.18 10.60
C GLY A 603 0.11 28.78 10.42
N LYS A 604 -0.36 28.82 9.17
CA LYS A 604 -1.73 28.48 8.75
C LYS A 604 -1.88 27.07 8.17
N LEU A 605 -0.93 26.18 8.46
CA LEU A 605 -0.82 24.86 7.85
C LEU A 605 -2.13 24.06 7.97
N SER A 606 -2.67 23.66 6.81
CA SER A 606 -3.91 22.89 6.66
C SER A 606 -3.62 21.42 6.37
N LYS A 607 -2.63 21.13 5.52
CA LYS A 607 -2.19 19.77 5.18
C LYS A 607 -0.70 19.59 5.40
N LEU A 608 -0.35 18.54 6.15
CA LEU A 608 1.01 18.12 6.45
C LEU A 608 1.19 16.64 6.09
N ASP A 609 1.96 16.35 5.04
CA ASP A 609 2.37 14.99 4.68
C ASP A 609 3.89 14.81 4.78
N LEU A 610 4.29 13.94 5.72
CA LEU A 610 5.65 13.50 6.00
C LEU A 610 5.81 11.98 5.78
N SER A 611 4.81 11.32 5.20
CA SER A 611 4.71 9.86 5.10
C SER A 611 5.87 9.23 4.33
N PHE A 612 6.15 7.95 4.55
CA PHE A 612 7.21 7.20 3.86
C PHE A 612 8.58 7.90 3.92
N ASN A 613 9.08 8.08 5.14
CA ASN A 613 10.39 8.68 5.43
C ASN A 613 11.11 7.84 6.51
N GLN A 614 12.20 8.37 7.08
CA GLN A 614 12.94 7.75 8.20
C GLN A 614 12.98 8.68 9.43
N LEU A 615 11.96 9.54 9.59
CA LEU A 615 11.82 10.44 10.74
C LEU A 615 11.67 9.62 12.03
N ASN A 616 12.28 10.10 13.12
CA ASN A 616 12.34 9.40 14.40
C ASN A 616 12.02 10.35 15.57
N ASP A 617 12.35 9.94 16.80
CA ASP A 617 11.92 10.62 18.03
C ASP A 617 10.39 10.64 18.14
N SER A 618 9.84 11.58 18.92
CA SER A 618 8.44 11.66 19.32
C SER A 618 7.66 12.70 18.52
N ILE A 619 6.35 12.50 18.42
CA ILE A 619 5.44 13.47 17.79
C ILE A 619 5.35 14.69 18.71
N PRO A 620 5.69 15.91 18.25
CA PRO A 620 5.81 17.05 19.15
C PRO A 620 4.45 17.71 19.45
N ASP A 621 4.22 18.05 20.72
CA ASP A 621 3.05 18.80 21.22
C ASP A 621 2.79 20.15 20.52
N SER A 622 3.77 20.67 19.76
CA SER A 622 3.62 21.86 18.94
C SER A 622 2.64 21.68 17.77
N LEU A 623 2.44 20.45 17.27
CA LEU A 623 1.43 20.16 16.23
C LEU A 623 0.01 20.44 16.72
N GLY A 624 -0.30 20.19 17.99
CA GLY A 624 -1.57 20.52 18.63
C GLY A 624 -1.89 22.02 18.77
N LYS A 625 -1.09 22.90 18.14
CA LYS A 625 -1.31 24.35 18.03
C LYS A 625 -1.74 24.79 16.62
N LEU A 626 -1.70 23.89 15.62
CA LEU A 626 -2.01 24.20 14.22
C LEU A 626 -3.53 24.18 13.96
N ALA A 627 -4.26 25.16 14.48
CA ALA A 627 -5.74 25.15 14.45
C ALA A 627 -6.38 25.07 13.05
N SER A 628 -5.65 25.37 11.97
CA SER A 628 -6.08 25.21 10.58
C SER A 628 -5.97 23.77 10.04
N LEU A 629 -5.28 22.86 10.74
CA LEU A 629 -4.90 21.54 10.21
C LEU A 629 -6.14 20.66 10.00
N THR A 630 -6.39 20.28 8.75
CA THR A 630 -7.41 19.30 8.32
C THR A 630 -6.80 17.91 8.14
N ASP A 631 -5.54 17.85 7.71
CA ASP A 631 -4.88 16.64 7.24
C ASP A 631 -3.50 16.47 7.88
N LEU A 632 -3.28 15.33 8.53
CA LEU A 632 -1.97 14.96 9.09
C LEU A 632 -1.60 13.52 8.70
N TYR A 633 -0.60 13.39 7.84
CA TYR A 633 -0.12 12.12 7.32
C TYR A 633 1.37 11.95 7.67
N ILE A 634 1.68 10.99 8.56
CA ILE A 634 3.04 10.73 9.06
C ILE A 634 3.38 9.22 9.03
N ARG A 635 2.61 8.43 8.29
CA ARG A 635 2.75 6.96 8.21
C ARG A 635 4.08 6.51 7.62
N ASN A 636 4.45 5.24 7.83
CA ASN A 636 5.69 4.64 7.33
C ASN A 636 6.92 5.49 7.69
N ASN A 637 7.16 5.67 8.99
CA ASN A 637 8.32 6.36 9.55
C ASN A 637 8.92 5.52 10.70
N ARG A 638 9.77 6.13 11.54
CA ARG A 638 10.38 5.50 12.73
C ARG A 638 10.05 6.27 14.01
N LEU A 639 8.88 6.91 14.04
CA LEU A 639 8.41 7.71 15.18
C LEU A 639 8.13 6.82 16.40
N THR A 640 8.31 7.38 17.59
CA THR A 640 8.31 6.69 18.89
C THR A 640 7.53 7.48 19.93
N GLY A 641 7.28 6.90 21.10
CA GLY A 641 6.59 7.58 22.19
C GLY A 641 5.07 7.71 21.98
N PRO A 642 4.37 8.44 22.85
CA PRO A 642 2.91 8.49 22.87
C PRO A 642 2.32 9.42 21.81
N ILE A 643 1.11 9.12 21.37
CA ILE A 643 0.29 10.05 20.57
C ILE A 643 -0.05 11.28 21.44
N PRO A 644 0.29 12.52 21.05
CA PRO A 644 0.10 13.68 21.90
C PRO A 644 -1.38 14.02 22.11
N ALA A 645 -1.81 14.11 23.37
CA ALA A 645 -3.19 14.49 23.72
C ALA A 645 -3.55 15.93 23.27
N SER A 646 -2.56 16.76 22.94
CA SER A 646 -2.73 18.09 22.35
C SER A 646 -3.34 18.06 20.94
N LEU A 647 -3.23 16.96 20.19
CA LEU A 647 -3.88 16.81 18.88
C LEU A 647 -5.41 16.86 18.97
N GLY A 648 -6.00 16.46 20.10
CA GLY A 648 -7.42 16.62 20.40
C GLY A 648 -7.91 18.07 20.56
N ARG A 649 -7.04 19.07 20.30
CA ARG A 649 -7.40 20.50 20.19
C ARG A 649 -7.66 20.94 18.74
N LEU A 650 -7.31 20.12 17.76
CA LEU A 650 -7.36 20.46 16.34
C LEU A 650 -8.79 20.30 15.78
N ILE A 651 -9.72 21.18 16.18
CA ILE A 651 -11.15 21.11 15.80
C ILE A 651 -11.43 21.12 14.28
N SER A 652 -10.44 21.48 13.48
CA SER A 652 -10.48 21.45 12.01
C SER A 652 -10.10 20.09 11.42
N LEU A 653 -9.53 19.16 12.20
CA LEU A 653 -8.94 17.92 11.72
C LEU A 653 -10.03 16.98 11.18
N GLN A 654 -9.78 16.49 9.96
CA GLN A 654 -10.67 15.66 9.16
C GLN A 654 -10.08 14.25 9.00
N SER A 655 -8.77 14.16 8.72
CA SER A 655 -8.08 12.90 8.44
C SER A 655 -6.73 12.82 9.14
N LEU A 656 -6.39 11.63 9.65
CA LEU A 656 -5.13 11.34 10.34
C LEU A 656 -4.63 9.93 10.00
N SER A 657 -3.38 9.83 9.52
CA SER A 657 -2.66 8.56 9.42
C SER A 657 -1.30 8.63 10.12
N MET A 658 -1.12 7.75 11.10
CA MET A 658 0.12 7.56 11.86
C MET A 658 0.69 6.14 11.71
N SER A 659 0.18 5.35 10.76
CA SER A 659 0.47 3.93 10.66
C SER A 659 1.93 3.56 10.39
N ARG A 660 2.32 2.33 10.70
CA ARG A 660 3.65 1.75 10.42
C ARG A 660 4.76 2.64 11.01
N ASN A 661 4.69 2.81 12.32
CA ASN A 661 5.63 3.52 13.18
C ASN A 661 5.87 2.70 14.47
N PHE A 662 6.57 3.26 15.47
CA PHE A 662 6.82 2.62 16.77
C PHE A 662 6.15 3.41 17.92
N LEU A 663 4.98 4.02 17.67
CA LEU A 663 4.24 4.78 18.67
C LEU A 663 3.71 3.85 19.77
N ASN A 664 3.75 4.31 21.02
CA ASN A 664 3.41 3.53 22.21
C ASN A 664 2.36 4.22 23.09
N GLY A 665 2.01 3.61 24.22
CA GLY A 665 0.98 4.12 25.11
C GLY A 665 -0.43 4.09 24.51
N THR A 666 -1.33 4.92 25.03
CA THR A 666 -2.77 4.92 24.73
C THR A 666 -3.15 5.89 23.62
N ILE A 667 -4.19 5.56 22.84
CA ILE A 667 -4.93 6.54 22.03
C ILE A 667 -5.55 7.59 22.97
N PRO A 668 -5.29 8.91 22.81
CA PRO A 668 -5.84 9.92 23.73
C PRO A 668 -7.36 10.10 23.59
N VAL A 669 -8.08 10.02 24.71
CA VAL A 669 -9.53 10.33 24.80
C VAL A 669 -9.87 11.73 24.26
N SER A 670 -8.93 12.67 24.26
CA SER A 670 -9.12 14.00 23.67
C SER A 670 -9.42 13.98 22.16
N MET A 671 -9.03 12.92 21.44
CA MET A 671 -9.36 12.75 20.02
C MET A 671 -10.86 12.55 19.80
N GLY A 672 -11.58 11.98 20.78
CA GLY A 672 -13.04 11.77 20.73
C GLY A 672 -13.89 13.04 20.71
N LYS A 673 -13.27 14.23 20.69
CA LYS A 673 -13.91 15.54 20.58
C LYS A 673 -13.99 16.08 19.15
N LEU A 674 -13.26 15.49 18.21
CA LEU A 674 -13.02 16.04 16.86
C LEU A 674 -14.22 15.83 15.92
N ALA A 675 -15.22 16.72 15.99
CA ALA A 675 -16.50 16.57 15.28
C ALA A 675 -16.45 16.53 13.74
N LYS A 676 -15.34 16.95 13.11
CA LYS A 676 -15.14 16.89 11.65
C LYS A 676 -14.44 15.62 11.15
N PHE A 677 -13.99 14.78 12.07
CA PHE A 677 -13.06 13.68 11.80
C PHE A 677 -13.74 12.51 11.08
N HIS A 678 -13.28 12.16 9.87
CA HIS A 678 -13.84 11.08 9.04
C HIS A 678 -12.92 9.87 8.88
N SER A 679 -11.60 10.02 9.12
CA SER A 679 -10.63 8.94 8.96
C SER A 679 -9.59 8.92 10.09
N LEU A 680 -9.47 7.77 10.76
CA LEU A 680 -8.43 7.49 11.75
C LEU A 680 -7.67 6.21 11.37
N ASP A 681 -6.38 6.35 11.08
CA ASP A 681 -5.45 5.24 10.85
C ASP A 681 -4.26 5.30 11.81
N VAL A 682 -4.14 4.28 12.66
CA VAL A 682 -2.99 4.04 13.55
C VAL A 682 -2.42 2.62 13.39
N CYS A 683 -2.69 1.96 12.25
CA CYS A 683 -2.26 0.59 11.93
C CYS A 683 -0.77 0.34 12.21
N GLY A 684 -0.40 -0.81 12.76
CA GLY A 684 1.00 -1.25 12.84
C GLY A 684 1.88 -0.33 13.68
N ASN A 685 1.48 -0.15 14.94
CA ASN A 685 2.25 0.53 15.98
C ASN A 685 2.39 -0.41 17.20
N VAL A 686 2.88 0.10 18.33
CA VAL A 686 2.96 -0.64 19.61
C VAL A 686 2.07 -0.02 20.68
N LEU A 687 0.89 0.46 20.27
CA LEU A 687 -0.12 1.07 21.15
C LEU A 687 -0.70 0.01 22.11
N GLU A 688 -1.04 0.47 23.31
CA GLU A 688 -1.50 -0.36 24.42
C GLU A 688 -2.58 0.34 25.27
N GLY A 689 -3.19 -0.40 26.20
CA GLY A 689 -4.30 0.07 27.01
C GLY A 689 -5.66 -0.25 26.38
N VAL A 690 -6.71 0.45 26.82
CA VAL A 690 -8.11 0.06 26.55
C VAL A 690 -8.91 1.18 25.90
N VAL A 691 -9.54 0.88 24.78
CA VAL A 691 -10.40 1.78 24.00
C VAL A 691 -11.86 1.55 24.37
N PHE A 692 -12.46 2.57 24.98
CA PHE A 692 -13.88 2.70 25.33
C PHE A 692 -14.58 3.77 24.48
N GLU A 693 -15.90 3.89 24.58
CA GLU A 693 -16.79 4.80 23.85
C GLU A 693 -16.31 6.26 23.83
N ALA A 694 -15.71 6.71 24.93
CA ALA A 694 -15.22 8.09 25.11
C ALA A 694 -14.19 8.53 24.05
N HIS A 695 -13.47 7.60 23.42
CA HIS A 695 -12.54 7.90 22.32
C HIS A 695 -13.26 8.26 21.01
N PHE A 696 -14.56 7.98 20.91
CA PHE A 696 -15.34 8.08 19.68
C PHE A 696 -16.64 8.90 19.83
N ALA A 697 -16.93 9.38 21.04
CA ALA A 697 -18.26 9.88 21.44
C ALA A 697 -18.80 11.09 20.66
N ASN A 698 -17.94 11.93 20.07
CA ASN A 698 -18.36 13.11 19.28
C ASN A 698 -18.03 12.97 17.77
N LEU A 699 -17.62 11.79 17.30
CA LEU A 699 -17.06 11.60 15.95
C LEU A 699 -18.13 11.27 14.90
N SER A 700 -19.21 12.06 14.81
CA SER A 700 -20.38 11.70 13.97
C SER A 700 -20.07 11.54 12.48
N LYS A 701 -18.99 12.17 11.97
CA LYS A 701 -18.52 12.05 10.59
C LYS A 701 -17.59 10.86 10.30
N LEU A 702 -17.28 10.01 11.28
CA LEU A 702 -16.32 8.91 11.12
C LEU A 702 -16.80 7.89 10.07
N LYS A 703 -16.04 7.73 8.98
CA LYS A 703 -16.26 6.77 7.89
C LYS A 703 -15.26 5.60 7.95
N TYR A 704 -14.02 5.83 8.38
CA TYR A 704 -12.95 4.83 8.39
C TYR A 704 -12.23 4.76 9.73
N LEU A 705 -11.98 3.54 10.20
CA LEU A 705 -11.24 3.24 11.42
C LEU A 705 -10.27 2.07 11.19
N ASP A 706 -8.97 2.36 11.22
CA ASP A 706 -7.91 1.34 11.27
C ASP A 706 -7.09 1.51 12.55
N THR A 707 -7.15 0.50 13.42
CA THR A 707 -6.25 0.37 14.59
C THR A 707 -5.43 -0.93 14.54
N SER A 708 -5.48 -1.65 13.42
CA SER A 708 -4.97 -3.01 13.28
C SER A 708 -3.47 -3.15 13.58
N SER A 709 -3.00 -4.38 13.79
CA SER A 709 -1.61 -4.70 14.12
C SER A 709 -1.07 -4.01 15.38
N ASN A 710 -1.94 -3.67 16.35
CA ASN A 710 -1.60 -3.17 17.67
C ASN A 710 -1.95 -4.22 18.75
N THR A 711 -1.08 -5.22 18.93
CA THR A 711 -1.35 -6.47 19.69
C THR A 711 -1.58 -6.31 21.19
N LYS A 712 -1.35 -5.12 21.76
CA LYS A 712 -1.67 -4.80 23.16
C LYS A 712 -2.91 -3.90 23.32
N LEU A 713 -3.42 -3.34 22.23
CA LEU A 713 -4.58 -2.44 22.26
C LEU A 713 -5.84 -3.29 22.44
N THR A 714 -6.58 -3.03 23.52
CA THR A 714 -7.82 -3.74 23.82
C THR A 714 -9.03 -2.87 23.50
N LEU A 715 -9.93 -3.32 22.65
CA LEU A 715 -11.23 -2.66 22.45
C LEU A 715 -12.24 -3.27 23.43
N ASN A 716 -12.72 -2.46 24.37
CA ASN A 716 -13.73 -2.85 25.35
C ASN A 716 -14.89 -1.86 25.29
N ILE A 717 -15.80 -2.10 24.36
CA ILE A 717 -16.95 -1.25 24.07
C ILE A 717 -18.21 -1.99 24.52
N SER A 718 -19.11 -1.29 25.22
CA SER A 718 -20.37 -1.82 25.72
C SER A 718 -21.22 -2.43 24.60
N PRO A 719 -21.79 -3.63 24.80
CA PRO A 719 -22.71 -4.24 23.83
C PRO A 719 -23.93 -3.39 23.48
N GLU A 720 -24.33 -2.48 24.38
CA GLU A 720 -25.51 -1.62 24.23
C GLU A 720 -25.19 -0.28 23.54
N TRP A 721 -23.92 0.05 23.32
CA TRP A 721 -23.55 1.37 22.79
C TRP A 721 -23.97 1.56 21.33
N ILE A 722 -24.61 2.70 21.07
CA ILE A 722 -24.98 3.15 19.73
C ILE A 722 -23.96 4.22 19.29
N PRO A 723 -22.97 3.88 18.45
CA PRO A 723 -22.03 4.86 17.89
C PRO A 723 -22.76 5.96 17.09
N PRO A 724 -22.30 7.23 17.19
CA PRO A 724 -22.93 8.38 16.52
C PRO A 724 -22.62 8.49 15.02
N PHE A 725 -22.00 7.46 14.41
CA PHE A 725 -21.46 7.45 13.05
C PHE A 725 -21.80 6.17 12.28
N LYS A 726 -21.55 6.18 10.96
CA LYS A 726 -21.76 5.06 10.02
C LYS A 726 -20.47 4.77 9.24
N LEU A 727 -19.71 3.80 9.72
CA LEU A 727 -18.46 3.34 9.13
C LEU A 727 -18.71 2.62 7.80
N ILE A 728 -17.77 2.82 6.89
CA ILE A 728 -17.64 2.16 5.59
C ILE A 728 -16.53 1.09 5.66
N GLY A 729 -15.43 1.37 6.37
CA GLY A 729 -14.32 0.42 6.57
C GLY A 729 -13.86 0.33 8.02
N ILE A 730 -13.65 -0.91 8.47
CA ILE A 730 -13.16 -1.26 9.81
C ILE A 730 -11.99 -2.24 9.69
N HIS A 731 -10.84 -1.86 10.24
CA HIS A 731 -9.65 -2.71 10.37
C HIS A 731 -9.18 -2.76 11.82
N LEU A 732 -9.45 -3.88 12.49
CA LEU A 732 -9.13 -4.13 13.91
C LEU A 732 -8.33 -5.42 14.09
N SER A 733 -7.77 -5.97 13.01
CA SER A 733 -7.06 -7.25 13.05
C SER A 733 -5.81 -7.18 13.94
N SER A 734 -5.51 -8.26 14.63
CA SER A 734 -4.43 -8.33 15.63
C SER A 734 -4.56 -7.28 16.76
N CYS A 735 -5.76 -6.82 17.08
CA CYS A 735 -6.10 -6.10 18.32
C CYS A 735 -6.91 -7.01 19.24
N ASN A 736 -6.82 -6.83 20.56
CA ASN A 736 -7.60 -7.63 21.50
C ASN A 736 -9.05 -7.12 21.59
N ILE A 737 -10.03 -7.90 21.14
CA ILE A 737 -11.45 -7.51 21.22
C ILE A 737 -12.10 -8.19 22.44
N ALA A 738 -12.49 -7.38 23.42
CA ALA A 738 -13.17 -7.86 24.62
C ALA A 738 -14.65 -8.22 24.33
N ASN A 739 -15.21 -9.07 25.19
CA ASN A 739 -16.63 -9.46 25.19
C ASN A 739 -17.13 -10.21 23.94
N GLY A 740 -16.22 -10.79 23.14
CA GLY A 740 -16.57 -11.63 21.99
C GLY A 740 -16.86 -10.81 20.72
N PHE A 741 -17.84 -11.22 19.91
CA PHE A 741 -18.16 -10.51 18.67
C PHE A 741 -18.77 -9.13 18.98
N PRO A 742 -18.26 -8.00 18.43
CA PRO A 742 -18.73 -6.67 18.83
C PRO A 742 -20.19 -6.40 18.47
N GLN A 743 -21.05 -6.20 19.47
CA GLN A 743 -22.50 -6.06 19.25
C GLN A 743 -22.91 -4.71 18.64
N TRP A 744 -22.15 -3.64 18.90
CA TRP A 744 -22.39 -2.30 18.35
C TRP A 744 -22.32 -2.24 16.81
N LEU A 745 -21.64 -3.20 16.16
CA LEU A 745 -21.58 -3.36 14.70
C LEU A 745 -22.97 -3.58 14.08
N ARG A 746 -23.97 -4.04 14.85
CA ARG A 746 -25.37 -4.19 14.41
C ARG A 746 -25.98 -2.90 13.84
N ASN A 747 -25.44 -1.75 14.22
CA ASN A 747 -25.87 -0.42 13.79
C ASN A 747 -25.06 0.15 12.59
N GLN A 748 -24.09 -0.61 12.06
CA GLN A 748 -23.14 -0.21 11.01
C GLN A 748 -23.54 -0.78 9.64
N ARG A 749 -24.59 -0.22 9.04
CA ARG A 749 -25.17 -0.70 7.76
C ARG A 749 -24.54 -0.13 6.48
N LYS A 750 -23.57 0.79 6.56
CA LYS A 750 -22.80 1.30 5.41
C LYS A 750 -21.46 0.54 5.18
N LEU A 751 -21.20 -0.56 5.92
CA LEU A 751 -19.93 -1.29 5.87
C LEU A 751 -19.71 -2.01 4.52
N LYS A 752 -18.60 -1.66 3.87
CA LYS A 752 -18.04 -2.38 2.71
C LYS A 752 -16.85 -3.27 3.09
N ILE A 753 -16.14 -2.92 4.17
CA ILE A 753 -14.95 -3.63 4.66
C ILE A 753 -15.06 -3.86 6.17
N LEU A 754 -14.90 -5.12 6.61
CA LEU A 754 -14.83 -5.50 8.02
C LEU A 754 -13.73 -6.56 8.23
N VAL A 755 -12.62 -6.14 8.84
CA VAL A 755 -11.43 -6.96 9.09
C VAL A 755 -11.18 -7.07 10.59
N LEU A 756 -11.48 -8.24 11.16
CA LEU A 756 -11.38 -8.58 12.59
C LEU A 756 -10.50 -9.82 12.84
N SER A 757 -9.55 -10.12 11.95
CA SER A 757 -8.71 -11.32 12.03
C SER A 757 -7.70 -11.28 13.17
N ASN A 758 -7.35 -12.45 13.74
CA ASN A 758 -6.39 -12.55 14.86
C ASN A 758 -6.78 -11.67 16.08
N SER A 759 -8.08 -11.42 16.30
CA SER A 759 -8.56 -10.44 17.30
C SER A 759 -9.07 -11.06 18.61
N SER A 760 -8.74 -12.33 18.87
CA SER A 760 -9.17 -13.11 20.04
C SER A 760 -10.68 -13.31 20.21
N ILE A 761 -11.48 -13.04 19.17
CA ILE A 761 -12.95 -13.19 19.19
C ILE A 761 -13.31 -14.67 19.38
N SER A 762 -14.32 -14.96 20.19
CA SER A 762 -14.80 -16.32 20.46
C SER A 762 -16.33 -16.42 20.49
N GLY A 763 -16.83 -17.65 20.34
CA GLY A 763 -18.27 -17.96 20.34
C GLY A 763 -18.91 -17.89 18.94
N PRO A 764 -20.24 -18.06 18.85
CA PRO A 764 -20.92 -18.11 17.55
C PRO A 764 -21.19 -16.73 16.97
N LEU A 765 -21.26 -16.65 15.64
CA LEU A 765 -21.69 -15.43 14.94
C LEU A 765 -23.12 -15.04 15.37
N PRO A 766 -23.36 -13.80 15.83
CA PRO A 766 -24.68 -13.38 16.28
C PRO A 766 -25.75 -13.46 15.19
N THR A 767 -26.97 -13.88 15.53
CA THR A 767 -28.08 -14.07 14.57
C THR A 767 -28.52 -12.80 13.84
N TRP A 768 -28.15 -11.62 14.33
CA TRP A 768 -28.41 -10.35 13.63
C TRP A 768 -27.41 -10.06 12.50
N VAL A 769 -26.21 -10.68 12.50
CA VAL A 769 -25.21 -10.52 11.43
C VAL A 769 -25.79 -11.00 10.09
N GLN A 770 -26.56 -12.09 10.12
CA GLN A 770 -27.30 -12.62 8.97
C GLN A 770 -28.13 -11.56 8.24
N LYS A 771 -28.72 -10.62 9.02
CA LYS A 771 -29.63 -9.56 8.55
C LYS A 771 -28.91 -8.26 8.16
N MET A 772 -27.58 -8.23 8.16
CA MET A 772 -26.81 -7.15 7.58
C MET A 772 -26.80 -7.22 6.04
N PRO A 773 -26.53 -6.10 5.35
CA PRO A 773 -26.08 -6.12 3.97
C PRO A 773 -24.89 -7.08 3.78
N ILE A 774 -24.73 -7.64 2.58
CA ILE A 774 -23.49 -8.33 2.18
C ILE A 774 -22.33 -7.33 2.31
N ILE A 775 -21.28 -7.74 3.02
CA ILE A 775 -20.03 -6.97 3.16
C ILE A 775 -19.03 -7.54 2.14
N PRO A 776 -18.63 -6.79 1.08
CA PRO A 776 -17.70 -7.26 0.05
C PRO A 776 -16.41 -7.85 0.61
N LEU A 777 -15.70 -7.14 1.48
CA LEU A 777 -14.50 -7.64 2.16
C LEU A 777 -14.83 -7.96 3.63
N LEU A 778 -14.96 -9.25 3.95
CA LEU A 778 -15.19 -9.74 5.30
C LEU A 778 -14.06 -10.71 5.70
N ASP A 779 -13.28 -10.32 6.71
CA ASP A 779 -12.22 -11.15 7.27
C ASP A 779 -12.42 -11.33 8.78
N LEU A 780 -12.65 -12.57 9.19
CA LEU A 780 -12.79 -13.01 10.59
C LEU A 780 -11.79 -14.12 10.93
N SER A 781 -10.75 -14.31 10.13
CA SER A 781 -9.79 -15.41 10.23
C SER A 781 -8.95 -15.40 11.51
N HIS A 782 -8.30 -16.52 11.84
CA HIS A 782 -7.41 -16.67 13.01
C HIS A 782 -8.08 -16.28 14.36
N ASN A 783 -9.34 -16.64 14.53
CA ASN A 783 -10.11 -16.39 15.75
C ASN A 783 -10.54 -17.72 16.41
N LYS A 784 -11.45 -17.64 17.39
CA LYS A 784 -12.05 -18.79 18.09
C LYS A 784 -13.57 -18.82 17.86
N LEU A 785 -14.03 -18.34 16.69
CA LEU A 785 -15.44 -18.34 16.32
C LEU A 785 -15.92 -19.77 16.07
N ASN A 786 -17.17 -20.07 16.41
CA ASN A 786 -17.70 -21.44 16.32
C ASN A 786 -19.16 -21.49 15.83
N GLY A 787 -19.70 -22.72 15.74
CA GLY A 787 -21.06 -22.94 15.26
C GLY A 787 -21.19 -22.84 13.73
N PRO A 788 -22.43 -22.81 13.21
CA PRO A 788 -22.69 -22.88 11.77
C PRO A 788 -22.52 -21.54 11.05
N LEU A 789 -22.04 -21.61 9.80
CA LEU A 789 -21.90 -20.48 8.88
C LEU A 789 -23.25 -19.85 8.44
N THR A 790 -24.39 -20.35 8.92
CA THR A 790 -25.74 -19.84 8.58
C THR A 790 -25.95 -18.37 8.91
N ASN A 791 -25.18 -17.84 9.86
CA ASN A 791 -25.32 -16.46 10.37
C ASN A 791 -24.44 -15.44 9.63
N LEU A 792 -23.73 -15.86 8.57
CA LEU A 792 -23.02 -14.93 7.67
C LEU A 792 -24.01 -13.93 7.00
N PRO A 793 -23.57 -12.68 6.74
CA PRO A 793 -24.43 -11.63 6.22
C PRO A 793 -24.97 -12.00 4.83
N ASN A 794 -26.29 -11.97 4.66
CA ASN A 794 -26.97 -12.41 3.42
C ASN A 794 -28.20 -11.56 3.04
N GLY A 795 -28.34 -10.36 3.62
CA GLY A 795 -29.40 -9.41 3.32
C GLY A 795 -29.09 -8.52 2.11
N GLY A 796 -30.13 -8.24 1.32
CA GLY A 796 -30.09 -7.30 0.19
C GLY A 796 -29.53 -7.88 -1.11
N ASN A 797 -29.92 -7.29 -2.24
CA ASN A 797 -29.16 -7.37 -3.47
C ASN A 797 -28.02 -6.35 -3.37
N HIS A 798 -26.77 -6.78 -3.55
CA HIS A 798 -25.68 -5.87 -3.82
C HIS A 798 -25.66 -5.63 -5.33
N ASP A 799 -25.89 -4.38 -5.76
CA ASP A 799 -25.69 -4.04 -7.17
C ASP A 799 -24.20 -3.96 -7.48
N LEU A 800 -23.77 -4.49 -8.62
CA LEU A 800 -22.33 -4.63 -8.96
C LEU A 800 -21.80 -3.45 -9.79
N THR A 801 -22.59 -2.40 -9.92
CA THR A 801 -22.34 -1.18 -10.69
C THR A 801 -21.34 -0.23 -10.00
N GLY A 802 -20.05 -0.61 -10.04
CA GLY A 802 -18.96 0.37 -10.05
C GLY A 802 -18.00 0.42 -8.84
N ASP A 803 -18.15 -0.40 -7.80
CA ASP A 803 -17.13 -0.50 -6.73
C ASP A 803 -15.99 -1.46 -7.12
N VAL A 804 -14.74 -0.96 -7.04
CA VAL A 804 -13.51 -1.70 -7.39
C VAL A 804 -13.02 -2.57 -6.21
N VAL A 805 -13.86 -2.79 -5.20
CA VAL A 805 -13.52 -3.64 -4.04
C VAL A 805 -13.74 -5.10 -4.41
N THR A 806 -12.65 -5.80 -4.75
CA THR A 806 -12.64 -7.26 -4.90
C THR A 806 -13.31 -7.90 -3.68
N ALA A 807 -14.37 -8.66 -3.90
CA ALA A 807 -15.10 -9.29 -2.82
C ALA A 807 -14.35 -10.54 -2.30
N VAL A 808 -14.14 -10.57 -0.99
CA VAL A 808 -13.30 -11.55 -0.29
C VAL A 808 -14.02 -12.01 0.98
N LEU A 809 -13.96 -13.31 1.26
CA LEU A 809 -14.41 -13.90 2.52
C LEU A 809 -13.32 -14.80 3.12
N HIS A 810 -12.67 -14.30 4.17
CA HIS A 810 -11.67 -15.02 4.97
C HIS A 810 -12.28 -15.47 6.30
N LEU A 811 -12.42 -16.78 6.49
CA LEU A 811 -12.93 -17.39 7.72
C LEU A 811 -11.96 -18.45 8.29
N GLN A 812 -10.77 -18.58 7.70
CA GLN A 812 -9.81 -19.63 8.03
C GLN A 812 -9.28 -19.56 9.46
N ASN A 813 -8.77 -20.68 9.98
CA ASN A 813 -8.28 -20.81 11.36
C ASN A 813 -9.35 -20.40 12.39
N ASN A 814 -10.46 -21.14 12.43
CA ASN A 814 -11.56 -20.97 13.37
C ASN A 814 -12.13 -22.35 13.79
N PHE A 815 -13.23 -22.37 14.53
CA PHE A 815 -13.95 -23.58 14.96
C PHE A 815 -15.37 -23.67 14.35
N PHE A 816 -15.58 -23.10 13.15
CA PHE A 816 -16.87 -23.19 12.46
C PHE A 816 -17.18 -24.65 12.11
N ASN A 817 -18.45 -25.04 12.23
CA ASN A 817 -18.89 -26.43 12.09
C ASN A 817 -20.21 -26.58 11.33
N GLY A 818 -20.64 -27.83 11.10
CA GLY A 818 -21.80 -28.13 10.26
C GLY A 818 -21.49 -27.97 8.77
N SER A 819 -22.53 -27.96 7.94
CA SER A 819 -22.40 -27.89 6.47
C SER A 819 -22.25 -26.47 5.94
N ILE A 820 -21.50 -26.31 4.85
CA ILE A 820 -21.46 -25.08 4.04
C ILE A 820 -22.91 -24.75 3.60
N PRO A 821 -23.48 -23.59 3.96
CA PRO A 821 -24.90 -23.34 3.79
C PRO A 821 -25.23 -22.82 2.38
N ARG A 822 -26.37 -23.25 1.83
CA ARG A 822 -26.91 -22.77 0.53
C ARG A 822 -27.05 -21.24 0.43
N SER A 823 -27.10 -20.52 1.55
CA SER A 823 -27.10 -19.05 1.57
C SER A 823 -25.79 -18.43 1.08
N LEU A 824 -24.65 -19.14 1.17
CA LEU A 824 -23.35 -18.66 0.67
C LEU A 824 -23.36 -18.52 -0.85
N CYS A 825 -24.05 -19.41 -1.56
CA CYS A 825 -24.25 -19.36 -3.03
C CYS A 825 -24.97 -18.08 -3.53
N ARG A 826 -25.49 -17.23 -2.63
CA ARG A 826 -26.00 -15.89 -2.99
C ARG A 826 -24.88 -14.89 -3.27
N ARG A 827 -23.68 -15.10 -2.74
CA ARG A 827 -22.53 -14.21 -2.94
C ARG A 827 -21.87 -14.42 -4.31
N LYS A 828 -22.60 -14.04 -5.37
CA LYS A 828 -22.10 -14.06 -6.76
C LYS A 828 -20.99 -13.03 -7.02
N ASP A 829 -20.82 -12.09 -6.08
CA ASP A 829 -19.75 -11.10 -6.03
C ASP A 829 -18.37 -11.71 -5.73
N LEU A 830 -18.31 -12.80 -4.96
CA LEU A 830 -17.05 -13.31 -4.38
C LEU A 830 -16.01 -13.68 -5.44
N ASN A 831 -14.79 -13.18 -5.21
CA ASN A 831 -13.59 -13.50 -5.97
C ASN A 831 -12.65 -14.44 -5.20
N TYR A 832 -12.60 -14.33 -3.87
CA TYR A 832 -11.76 -15.15 -3.00
C TYR A 832 -12.58 -15.69 -1.82
N LEU A 833 -12.59 -17.01 -1.62
CA LEU A 833 -13.30 -17.68 -0.54
C LEU A 833 -12.37 -18.66 0.18
N ASP A 834 -12.11 -18.40 1.46
CA ASP A 834 -11.29 -19.26 2.31
C ASP A 834 -12.05 -19.65 3.58
N LEU A 835 -12.27 -20.97 3.70
CA LEU A 835 -12.93 -21.65 4.82
C LEU A 835 -11.96 -22.65 5.50
N SER A 836 -10.67 -22.59 5.18
CA SER A 836 -9.70 -23.61 5.58
C SER A 836 -9.46 -23.66 7.10
N ARG A 837 -8.87 -24.75 7.60
CA ARG A 837 -8.49 -24.95 9.01
C ARG A 837 -9.67 -24.67 9.97
N ASN A 838 -10.76 -25.43 9.78
CA ASN A 838 -12.03 -25.33 10.51
C ASN A 838 -12.58 -26.75 10.82
N MET A 839 -13.84 -26.86 11.27
CA MET A 839 -14.52 -28.14 11.55
C MET A 839 -15.79 -28.34 10.69
N LEU A 840 -15.78 -27.84 9.45
CA LEU A 840 -16.91 -27.98 8.52
C LEU A 840 -17.08 -29.43 8.08
N THR A 841 -18.33 -29.85 7.86
CA THR A 841 -18.72 -31.26 7.66
C THR A 841 -19.68 -31.43 6.48
N GLY A 842 -19.72 -32.64 5.91
CA GLY A 842 -20.66 -33.00 4.84
C GLY A 842 -20.15 -32.61 3.45
N LYS A 843 -21.06 -32.52 2.46
CA LYS A 843 -20.69 -32.34 1.05
C LYS A 843 -20.48 -30.87 0.67
N ILE A 844 -19.62 -30.64 -0.32
CA ILE A 844 -19.65 -29.37 -1.08
C ILE A 844 -21.04 -29.27 -1.75
N THR A 845 -21.64 -28.08 -1.70
CA THR A 845 -22.99 -27.87 -2.24
C THR A 845 -22.94 -27.46 -3.71
N GLU A 846 -23.72 -28.15 -4.56
CA GLU A 846 -23.78 -27.96 -6.02
C GLU A 846 -23.97 -26.51 -6.47
N CYS A 847 -24.69 -25.68 -5.68
CA CYS A 847 -24.98 -24.30 -6.03
C CYS A 847 -23.76 -23.35 -6.09
N LEU A 848 -22.55 -23.78 -5.71
CA LEU A 848 -21.32 -22.99 -5.90
C LEU A 848 -20.99 -22.71 -7.38
N GLU A 849 -21.61 -23.44 -8.31
CA GLU A 849 -21.64 -23.12 -9.76
C GLU A 849 -22.17 -21.71 -10.07
N ASN A 850 -22.93 -21.10 -9.15
CA ASN A 850 -23.49 -19.77 -9.30
C ASN A 850 -22.48 -18.65 -9.04
N MET A 851 -21.29 -18.99 -8.52
CA MET A 851 -20.24 -18.05 -8.09
C MET A 851 -19.20 -17.84 -9.19
N GLN A 852 -19.66 -17.53 -10.41
CA GLN A 852 -18.83 -17.40 -11.61
C GLN A 852 -17.76 -16.28 -11.55
N GLY A 853 -17.79 -15.43 -10.53
CA GLY A 853 -16.74 -14.44 -10.23
C GLY A 853 -15.51 -15.00 -9.50
N LEU A 854 -15.59 -16.22 -8.96
CA LEU A 854 -14.61 -16.80 -8.05
C LEU A 854 -13.29 -17.17 -8.76
N ARG A 855 -12.18 -16.69 -8.22
CA ARG A 855 -10.80 -17.02 -8.62
C ARG A 855 -10.13 -17.97 -7.63
N THR A 856 -10.42 -17.87 -6.33
CA THR A 856 -9.76 -18.69 -5.30
C THR A 856 -10.76 -19.34 -4.35
N MET A 857 -10.59 -20.64 -4.14
CA MET A 857 -11.43 -21.50 -3.30
C MET A 857 -10.53 -22.39 -2.43
N LYS A 858 -10.41 -22.07 -1.13
CA LYS A 858 -9.62 -22.83 -0.15
C LYS A 858 -10.51 -23.41 0.95
N PHE A 859 -10.75 -24.72 0.96
CA PHE A 859 -11.54 -25.44 1.97
C PHE A 859 -10.69 -26.45 2.79
N SER A 860 -9.37 -26.37 2.71
CA SER A 860 -8.44 -27.33 3.30
C SER A 860 -8.52 -27.47 4.83
N SER A 861 -8.02 -28.56 5.40
CA SER A 861 -8.07 -28.85 6.84
C SER A 861 -9.48 -28.70 7.43
N ASN A 862 -10.39 -29.58 6.99
CA ASN A 862 -11.78 -29.64 7.42
C ASN A 862 -12.25 -31.11 7.53
N ARG A 863 -13.55 -31.35 7.64
CA ARG A 863 -14.18 -32.68 7.67
C ARG A 863 -15.23 -32.82 6.56
N LEU A 864 -14.99 -32.16 5.43
CA LEU A 864 -15.85 -32.28 4.25
C LEU A 864 -15.69 -33.66 3.61
N SER A 865 -16.71 -34.12 2.88
CA SER A 865 -16.84 -35.52 2.49
C SER A 865 -17.68 -35.74 1.22
N GLY A 866 -17.55 -36.93 0.64
CA GLY A 866 -18.24 -37.31 -0.60
C GLY A 866 -17.44 -36.95 -1.86
N VAL A 867 -18.11 -36.91 -3.01
CA VAL A 867 -17.48 -36.56 -4.30
C VAL A 867 -17.33 -35.05 -4.48
N ILE A 868 -16.35 -34.62 -5.27
CA ILE A 868 -16.32 -33.26 -5.84
C ILE A 868 -17.51 -33.14 -6.82
N PRO A 869 -18.39 -32.13 -6.71
CA PRO A 869 -19.45 -31.92 -7.69
C PRO A 869 -18.87 -31.37 -9.00
N SER A 870 -19.24 -31.99 -10.13
CA SER A 870 -18.79 -31.58 -11.48
C SER A 870 -19.12 -30.12 -11.83
N SER A 871 -20.14 -29.54 -11.20
CA SER A 871 -20.54 -28.15 -11.40
C SER A 871 -19.49 -27.11 -10.98
N ILE A 872 -18.46 -27.49 -10.20
CA ILE A 872 -17.27 -26.65 -9.96
C ILE A 872 -16.54 -26.34 -11.28
N GLY A 873 -16.53 -27.28 -12.23
CA GLY A 873 -15.94 -27.11 -13.56
C GLY A 873 -16.57 -25.99 -14.41
N LEU A 874 -17.72 -25.45 -14.01
CA LEU A 874 -18.37 -24.33 -14.68
C LEU A 874 -17.76 -22.96 -14.30
N ASN A 875 -16.98 -22.89 -13.21
CA ASN A 875 -16.35 -21.66 -12.74
C ASN A 875 -15.03 -21.39 -13.49
N SER A 876 -15.11 -21.07 -14.79
CA SER A 876 -13.99 -20.83 -15.72
C SER A 876 -13.05 -19.64 -15.39
N ARG A 877 -13.23 -19.01 -14.22
CA ARG A 877 -12.34 -17.99 -13.64
C ARG A 877 -11.50 -18.51 -12.48
N LEU A 878 -11.66 -19.77 -12.06
CA LEU A 878 -10.95 -20.33 -10.92
C LEU A 878 -9.46 -20.55 -11.25
N ASN A 879 -8.59 -19.85 -10.52
CA ASN A 879 -7.14 -19.93 -10.57
C ASN A 879 -6.57 -20.84 -9.47
N TRP A 880 -7.30 -21.01 -8.35
CA TRP A 880 -6.83 -21.77 -7.19
C TRP A 880 -7.96 -22.62 -6.60
N LEU A 881 -7.75 -23.94 -6.55
CA LEU A 881 -8.61 -24.91 -5.88
C LEU A 881 -7.78 -25.70 -4.87
N ASP A 882 -8.12 -25.55 -3.59
CA ASP A 882 -7.47 -26.26 -2.48
C ASP A 882 -8.54 -26.93 -1.60
N LEU A 883 -8.52 -28.27 -1.60
CA LEU A 883 -9.39 -29.16 -0.84
C LEU A 883 -8.58 -30.13 0.07
N ASN A 884 -7.30 -29.82 0.34
CA ASN A 884 -6.36 -30.66 1.10
C ASN A 884 -6.90 -31.03 2.50
N ASP A 885 -6.48 -32.16 3.11
CA ASP A 885 -6.81 -32.50 4.52
C ASP A 885 -8.33 -32.50 4.79
N ASN A 886 -9.01 -33.46 4.15
CA ASN A 886 -10.46 -33.67 4.19
C ASN A 886 -10.81 -35.16 3.98
N ASN A 887 -12.10 -35.50 3.93
CA ASN A 887 -12.60 -36.87 3.75
C ASN A 887 -13.34 -37.05 2.40
N PHE A 888 -12.87 -36.40 1.33
CA PHE A 888 -13.46 -36.56 -0.01
C PHE A 888 -13.12 -37.93 -0.61
N THR A 889 -13.98 -38.43 -1.48
CA THR A 889 -14.02 -39.84 -1.95
C THR A 889 -14.38 -39.93 -3.43
N GLY A 890 -13.89 -40.97 -4.12
CA GLY A 890 -14.28 -41.29 -5.49
C GLY A 890 -13.31 -40.74 -6.53
N GLU A 891 -13.70 -40.79 -7.81
CA GLU A 891 -12.87 -40.34 -8.93
C GLU A 891 -13.01 -38.82 -9.18
N LEU A 892 -12.01 -38.22 -9.85
CA LEU A 892 -12.04 -36.80 -10.19
C LEU A 892 -12.95 -36.54 -11.41
N PRO A 893 -14.00 -35.69 -11.29
CA PRO A 893 -14.92 -35.42 -12.40
C PRO A 893 -14.21 -34.70 -13.55
N CYS A 894 -14.50 -35.12 -14.79
CA CYS A 894 -13.81 -34.64 -15.98
C CYS A 894 -14.07 -33.16 -16.30
N GLU A 895 -15.16 -32.59 -15.77
CA GLU A 895 -15.51 -31.18 -15.89
C GLU A 895 -14.51 -30.25 -15.18
N LEU A 896 -13.70 -30.74 -14.23
CA LEU A 896 -12.56 -29.97 -13.70
C LEU A 896 -11.52 -29.63 -14.79
N GLY A 897 -11.46 -30.43 -15.87
CA GLY A 897 -10.67 -30.13 -17.07
C GLY A 897 -11.12 -28.89 -17.84
N ASN A 898 -12.26 -28.26 -17.48
CA ASN A 898 -12.69 -26.98 -18.05
C ASN A 898 -12.04 -25.76 -17.34
N LEU A 899 -11.36 -25.96 -16.20
CA LEU A 899 -10.74 -24.91 -15.40
C LEU A 899 -9.37 -24.48 -16.00
N THR A 900 -9.33 -24.09 -17.27
CA THR A 900 -8.09 -23.85 -18.03
C THR A 900 -7.17 -22.74 -17.47
N LYS A 901 -7.66 -21.94 -16.51
CA LYS A 901 -6.90 -20.90 -15.78
C LYS A 901 -6.33 -21.35 -14.44
N LEU A 902 -6.51 -22.63 -14.07
CA LEU A 902 -6.11 -23.14 -12.76
C LEU A 902 -4.58 -23.20 -12.66
N ASN A 903 -4.02 -22.40 -11.76
CA ASN A 903 -2.60 -22.35 -11.41
C ASN A 903 -2.27 -23.32 -10.25
N VAL A 904 -3.21 -23.52 -9.32
CA VAL A 904 -3.03 -24.42 -8.17
C VAL A 904 -4.20 -25.39 -8.06
N LEU A 905 -3.88 -26.69 -8.02
CA LEU A 905 -4.79 -27.78 -7.68
C LEU A 905 -4.18 -28.61 -6.54
N ASP A 906 -4.72 -28.44 -5.33
CA ASP A 906 -4.36 -29.24 -4.16
C ASP A 906 -5.57 -30.06 -3.69
N LEU A 907 -5.44 -31.39 -3.78
CA LEU A 907 -6.43 -32.39 -3.38
C LEU A 907 -5.81 -33.43 -2.41
N GLY A 908 -4.66 -33.11 -1.82
CA GLY A 908 -3.90 -34.03 -0.97
C GLY A 908 -4.61 -34.42 0.34
N ASP A 909 -4.13 -35.47 1.00
CA ASP A 909 -4.63 -35.96 2.31
C ASP A 909 -6.17 -36.16 2.32
N ASN A 910 -6.62 -37.11 1.49
CA ASN A 910 -8.02 -37.38 1.17
C ASN A 910 -8.22 -38.88 0.81
N ASN A 911 -9.42 -39.27 0.36
CA ASN A 911 -9.72 -40.65 -0.06
C ASN A 911 -10.16 -40.73 -1.55
N PHE A 912 -9.60 -39.89 -2.42
CA PHE A 912 -9.82 -39.97 -3.86
C PHE A 912 -9.24 -41.27 -4.44
N SER A 913 -9.87 -41.78 -5.50
CA SER A 913 -9.59 -43.08 -6.10
C SER A 913 -9.65 -43.03 -7.64
N GLY A 914 -9.35 -44.16 -8.28
CA GLY A 914 -9.27 -44.24 -9.74
C GLY A 914 -7.92 -43.74 -10.25
N ASN A 915 -7.79 -43.54 -11.56
CA ASN A 915 -6.53 -43.09 -12.15
C ASN A 915 -6.41 -41.56 -12.13
N ILE A 916 -5.18 -41.04 -12.06
CA ILE A 916 -4.91 -39.62 -12.34
C ILE A 916 -5.35 -39.33 -13.80
N PRO A 917 -6.29 -38.41 -14.07
CA PRO A 917 -6.82 -38.24 -15.42
C PRO A 917 -5.88 -37.47 -16.36
N ASP A 918 -5.89 -37.83 -17.64
CA ASP A 918 -5.07 -37.15 -18.66
C ASP A 918 -5.41 -35.67 -18.84
N TRP A 919 -6.68 -35.26 -18.64
CA TRP A 919 -7.11 -33.87 -18.83
C TRP A 919 -6.37 -32.86 -17.93
N ILE A 920 -5.76 -33.29 -16.82
CA ILE A 920 -4.90 -32.44 -15.99
C ILE A 920 -3.72 -31.92 -16.82
N GLY A 921 -3.09 -32.80 -17.62
CA GLY A 921 -2.00 -32.41 -18.51
C GLY A 921 -2.47 -31.86 -19.86
N GLU A 922 -3.62 -32.29 -20.38
CA GLU A 922 -4.09 -31.87 -21.70
C GLU A 922 -4.77 -30.48 -21.70
N ASN A 923 -5.46 -30.11 -20.61
CA ASN A 923 -6.27 -28.89 -20.58
C ASN A 923 -5.74 -27.79 -19.64
N LEU A 924 -5.10 -28.15 -18.52
CA LEU A 924 -4.67 -27.18 -17.50
C LEU A 924 -3.29 -26.58 -17.80
N ALA A 925 -3.16 -25.91 -18.96
CA ALA A 925 -1.87 -25.38 -19.44
C ALA A 925 -1.21 -24.35 -18.49
N SER A 926 -2.00 -23.65 -17.67
CA SER A 926 -1.52 -22.70 -16.66
C SER A 926 -1.06 -23.32 -15.34
N LEU A 927 -1.25 -24.63 -15.13
CA LEU A 927 -1.04 -25.28 -13.83
C LEU A 927 0.44 -25.21 -13.39
N MET A 928 0.67 -24.59 -12.22
CA MET A 928 1.97 -24.41 -11.58
C MET A 928 2.17 -25.38 -10.41
N VAL A 929 1.09 -25.72 -9.68
CA VAL A 929 1.12 -26.60 -8.52
C VAL A 929 0.06 -27.69 -8.68
N LEU A 930 0.50 -28.95 -8.68
CA LEU A 930 -0.35 -30.14 -8.61
C LEU A 930 0.02 -30.96 -7.37
N ARG A 931 -0.89 -31.04 -6.41
CA ARG A 931 -0.77 -31.88 -5.21
C ARG A 931 -1.94 -32.85 -5.11
N LEU A 932 -1.63 -34.14 -5.12
CA LEU A 932 -2.54 -35.28 -5.04
C LEU A 932 -2.06 -36.28 -3.97
N ASP A 933 -1.23 -35.84 -3.03
CA ASP A 933 -0.56 -36.68 -2.03
C ASP A 933 -1.53 -37.40 -1.09
N LYS A 934 -1.09 -38.51 -0.49
CA LYS A 934 -1.84 -39.26 0.54
C LYS A 934 -3.29 -39.54 0.13
N ASN A 935 -3.45 -40.22 -1.00
CA ASN A 935 -4.74 -40.58 -1.58
C ASN A 935 -4.73 -42.06 -2.02
N ASN A 936 -5.78 -42.51 -2.69
CA ASN A 936 -5.90 -43.87 -3.22
C ASN A 936 -5.89 -43.92 -4.76
N PHE A 937 -5.14 -43.00 -5.41
CA PHE A 937 -5.00 -43.00 -6.87
C PHE A 937 -4.21 -44.22 -7.36
N SER A 938 -4.65 -44.77 -8.49
CA SER A 938 -4.11 -45.96 -9.16
C SER A 938 -3.67 -45.68 -10.59
N GLY A 939 -3.37 -46.74 -11.36
CA GLY A 939 -2.89 -46.61 -12.73
C GLY A 939 -1.42 -46.20 -12.77
N GLY A 940 -1.02 -45.41 -13.75
CA GLY A 940 0.34 -44.86 -13.84
C GLY A 940 0.33 -43.36 -14.06
N ILE A 941 1.47 -42.71 -13.83
CA ILE A 941 1.62 -41.26 -13.99
C ILE A 941 1.34 -40.88 -15.46
N PRO A 942 0.35 -39.99 -15.74
CA PRO A 942 -0.05 -39.67 -17.11
C PRO A 942 1.06 -38.98 -17.92
N ARG A 943 1.21 -39.39 -19.19
CA ARG A 943 2.17 -38.75 -20.13
C ARG A 943 1.72 -37.35 -20.55
N SER A 944 0.42 -37.06 -20.44
CA SER A 944 -0.17 -35.74 -20.65
C SER A 944 0.45 -34.65 -19.75
N LEU A 945 0.86 -34.97 -18.52
CA LEU A 945 1.50 -34.00 -17.60
C LEU A 945 2.76 -33.35 -18.19
N CYS A 946 3.44 -34.03 -19.12
CA CYS A 946 4.59 -33.49 -19.84
C CYS A 946 4.24 -32.28 -20.76
N LYS A 947 2.95 -32.02 -21.02
CA LYS A 947 2.45 -30.84 -21.75
C LYS A 947 2.34 -29.60 -20.84
N THR A 948 2.28 -29.77 -19.53
CA THR A 948 2.08 -28.69 -18.55
C THR A 948 3.36 -27.87 -18.35
N ALA A 949 3.71 -27.05 -19.34
CA ALA A 949 4.96 -26.29 -19.38
C ALA A 949 5.19 -25.35 -18.17
N SER A 950 4.11 -24.99 -17.47
CA SER A 950 4.08 -24.08 -16.32
C SER A 950 4.39 -24.75 -14.97
N LEU A 951 4.41 -26.09 -14.92
CA LEU A 951 4.43 -26.86 -13.66
C LEU A 951 5.75 -26.67 -12.88
N GLN A 952 5.63 -26.34 -11.59
CA GLN A 952 6.73 -26.07 -10.66
C GLN A 952 6.76 -27.07 -9.50
N ILE A 953 5.58 -27.42 -8.98
CA ILE A 953 5.40 -28.40 -7.90
C ILE A 953 4.55 -29.55 -8.42
N LEU A 954 5.09 -30.77 -8.33
CA LEU A 954 4.40 -32.03 -8.59
C LEU A 954 4.54 -32.92 -7.36
N ASP A 955 3.45 -33.13 -6.63
CA ASP A 955 3.38 -34.02 -5.48
C ASP A 955 2.25 -35.04 -5.70
N VAL A 956 2.61 -36.31 -5.87
CA VAL A 956 1.67 -37.44 -5.99
C VAL A 956 2.04 -38.56 -5.00
N SER A 957 2.74 -38.18 -3.93
CA SER A 957 3.30 -39.09 -2.93
C SER A 957 2.21 -39.85 -2.16
N GLY A 958 2.53 -41.00 -1.57
CA GLY A 958 1.59 -41.74 -0.71
C GLY A 958 0.32 -42.22 -1.43
N ASN A 959 0.47 -42.85 -2.60
CA ASN A 959 -0.63 -43.32 -3.43
C ASN A 959 -0.41 -44.78 -3.89
N ASN A 960 -1.32 -45.31 -4.71
CA ASN A 960 -1.27 -46.65 -5.30
C ASN A 960 -0.81 -46.63 -6.78
N LEU A 961 0.01 -45.65 -7.19
CA LEU A 961 0.48 -45.51 -8.57
C LEU A 961 1.49 -46.60 -8.94
N THR A 962 1.45 -47.05 -10.18
CA THR A 962 2.20 -48.19 -10.75
C THR A 962 2.83 -47.83 -12.10
N GLY A 963 3.60 -48.76 -12.67
CA GLY A 963 4.28 -48.53 -13.95
C GLY A 963 5.52 -47.65 -13.80
N THR A 964 6.04 -47.14 -14.93
CA THR A 964 7.32 -46.41 -14.98
C THR A 964 7.13 -44.90 -14.95
N ILE A 965 8.09 -44.18 -14.36
CA ILE A 965 8.13 -42.71 -14.41
C ILE A 965 8.23 -42.24 -15.88
N PRO A 966 7.36 -41.36 -16.38
CA PRO A 966 7.41 -40.89 -17.77
C PRO A 966 8.68 -40.09 -18.07
N ARG A 967 9.48 -40.56 -19.03
CA ARG A 967 10.73 -39.90 -19.46
C ARG A 967 10.52 -38.43 -19.89
N CYS A 968 9.35 -38.09 -20.42
CA CYS A 968 9.02 -36.73 -20.83
C CYS A 968 8.85 -35.73 -19.66
N LEU A 969 8.81 -36.17 -18.40
CA LEU A 969 8.83 -35.24 -17.26
C LEU A 969 10.13 -34.41 -17.22
N GLY A 970 11.22 -34.91 -17.82
CA GLY A 970 12.45 -34.14 -18.07
C GLY A 970 12.30 -32.96 -19.05
N GLN A 971 11.10 -32.72 -19.60
CA GLN A 971 10.80 -31.65 -20.57
C GLN A 971 9.95 -30.51 -19.96
N LEU A 972 9.70 -30.52 -18.64
CA LEU A 972 8.92 -29.49 -17.94
C LEU A 972 9.65 -28.14 -17.89
N ASN A 973 9.38 -27.28 -18.87
CA ASN A 973 10.11 -26.02 -19.12
C ASN A 973 10.32 -25.14 -17.87
N ALA A 974 9.30 -24.94 -17.04
CA ALA A 974 9.44 -24.17 -15.80
C ALA A 974 10.51 -24.75 -14.85
N MET A 975 10.50 -26.08 -14.63
CA MET A 975 11.53 -26.80 -13.85
C MET A 975 12.92 -26.87 -14.54
N ILE A 976 13.04 -26.50 -15.82
CA ILE A 976 14.33 -26.44 -16.54
C ILE A 976 14.97 -25.05 -16.42
N ASN A 977 14.19 -23.97 -16.62
CA ASN A 977 14.76 -22.62 -16.78
C ASN A 977 13.93 -21.46 -16.19
N SER A 978 12.85 -21.71 -15.45
CA SER A 978 12.01 -20.67 -14.81
C SER A 978 11.33 -19.67 -15.76
N SER A 979 11.30 -19.93 -17.09
CA SER A 979 10.87 -18.94 -18.10
C SER A 979 9.41 -18.45 -18.00
N GLY A 980 8.52 -19.19 -17.34
CA GLY A 980 7.11 -18.80 -17.17
C GLY A 980 6.82 -17.75 -16.07
N VAL A 981 7.73 -17.58 -15.10
CA VAL A 981 7.46 -16.83 -13.84
C VAL A 981 7.29 -15.32 -14.05
N ALA A 982 7.69 -14.78 -15.20
CA ALA A 982 7.71 -13.34 -15.45
C ALA A 982 6.32 -12.69 -15.58
N LEU A 983 5.29 -13.43 -16.03
CA LEU A 983 4.03 -12.84 -16.51
C LEU A 983 2.93 -12.65 -15.46
N HIS A 984 2.91 -13.41 -14.38
CA HIS A 984 1.80 -13.35 -13.41
C HIS A 984 1.91 -12.26 -12.32
N ARG A 985 3.01 -11.50 -12.28
CA ARG A 985 3.36 -10.58 -11.18
C ARG A 985 2.53 -9.28 -11.10
N GLN A 986 1.35 -9.21 -11.72
CA GLN A 986 0.56 -7.97 -11.83
C GLN A 986 -0.93 -8.05 -11.46
N GLU A 987 -1.53 -9.23 -11.24
CA GLU A 987 -2.94 -9.31 -10.79
C GLU A 987 -3.08 -9.87 -9.36
N ILE A 988 -3.58 -8.99 -8.49
CA ILE A 988 -4.09 -9.24 -7.12
C ILE A 988 -3.04 -9.69 -6.07
N LYS A 989 -2.79 -8.82 -5.08
CA LYS A 989 -2.18 -9.21 -3.80
C LYS A 989 -3.25 -9.75 -2.85
N VAL A 990 -3.33 -11.07 -2.71
CA VAL A 990 -3.84 -11.73 -1.50
C VAL A 990 -2.72 -12.64 -0.98
N ASP A 991 -2.74 -13.04 0.29
CA ASP A 991 -1.77 -13.98 0.84
C ASP A 991 -2.01 -15.39 0.25
N GLU A 992 -1.31 -15.67 -0.85
CA GLU A 992 -1.40 -16.90 -1.63
C GLU A 992 -0.47 -17.98 -1.08
N ASN A 993 -0.72 -18.41 0.16
CA ASN A 993 0.11 -19.43 0.82
C ASN A 993 -0.07 -20.82 0.20
N VAL A 994 1.04 -21.51 -0.09
CA VAL A 994 1.12 -22.95 -0.43
C VAL A 994 1.78 -23.72 0.71
N ASN A 995 1.16 -24.79 1.21
CA ASN A 995 1.81 -25.75 2.11
C ASN A 995 2.54 -26.81 1.28
N HIS A 996 3.79 -27.14 1.64
CA HIS A 996 4.56 -28.17 0.94
C HIS A 996 5.66 -28.77 1.85
N ILE A 997 5.87 -30.08 1.81
CA ILE A 997 6.92 -30.78 2.57
C ILE A 997 8.28 -30.61 1.88
N LEU A 998 9.29 -30.10 2.58
CA LEU A 998 10.67 -30.09 2.08
C LEU A 998 11.63 -30.52 3.20
N LYS A 999 12.67 -31.30 2.86
CA LYS A 999 13.69 -31.78 3.81
C LYS A 999 13.10 -32.56 5.02
N GLY A 1000 11.95 -33.22 4.83
CA GLY A 1000 11.25 -33.95 5.89
C GLY A 1000 10.44 -33.09 6.87
N SER A 1001 10.10 -31.84 6.51
CA SER A 1001 9.28 -30.96 7.34
C SER A 1001 8.27 -30.14 6.51
N ASP A 1002 7.08 -29.92 7.06
CA ASP A 1002 6.06 -29.04 6.47
C ASP A 1002 6.53 -27.57 6.43
N HIS A 1003 6.36 -26.90 5.29
CA HIS A 1003 6.66 -25.49 5.10
C HIS A 1003 5.47 -24.76 4.45
N GLU A 1004 5.06 -23.63 5.04
CA GLU A 1004 4.06 -22.73 4.48
C GLU A 1004 4.76 -21.59 3.72
N TYR A 1005 4.71 -21.66 2.39
CA TYR A 1005 5.35 -20.71 1.48
C TYR A 1005 4.38 -19.58 1.10
N THR A 1006 4.59 -18.39 1.65
CA THR A 1006 3.66 -17.25 1.50
C THR A 1006 3.99 -16.31 0.35
N HIS A 1007 5.28 -15.93 0.22
CA HIS A 1007 5.77 -14.90 -0.70
C HIS A 1007 6.87 -15.40 -1.66
N THR A 1008 7.10 -16.71 -1.70
CA THR A 1008 8.19 -17.34 -2.47
C THR A 1008 7.79 -18.66 -3.12
N TRP A 1009 6.49 -19.00 -3.17
CA TRP A 1009 6.05 -20.25 -3.80
C TRP A 1009 6.26 -20.21 -5.33
N ASP A 1010 6.24 -19.01 -5.92
CA ASP A 1010 6.53 -18.70 -7.33
C ASP A 1010 7.97 -19.03 -7.78
N ILE A 1011 8.85 -19.37 -6.82
CA ILE A 1011 10.25 -19.75 -7.04
C ILE A 1011 10.62 -21.10 -6.38
N VAL A 1012 9.63 -21.87 -5.90
CA VAL A 1012 9.84 -23.22 -5.34
C VAL A 1012 9.53 -24.28 -6.40
N PHE A 1013 10.55 -25.08 -6.73
CA PHE A 1013 10.42 -26.18 -7.67
C PHE A 1013 10.67 -27.51 -6.94
N ASN A 1014 9.68 -28.41 -6.93
CA ASN A 1014 9.79 -29.72 -6.26
C ASN A 1014 9.08 -30.84 -7.03
N MET A 1015 9.62 -32.05 -6.94
CA MET A 1015 8.96 -33.26 -7.43
C MET A 1015 9.00 -34.36 -6.36
N ASP A 1016 7.83 -34.79 -5.88
CA ASP A 1016 7.65 -35.90 -4.95
C ASP A 1016 6.75 -36.98 -5.54
N LEU A 1017 7.34 -38.14 -5.80
CA LEU A 1017 6.67 -39.35 -6.32
C LEU A 1017 6.77 -40.52 -5.30
N SER A 1018 7.10 -40.21 -4.04
CA SER A 1018 7.44 -41.22 -3.03
C SER A 1018 6.25 -42.04 -2.53
N ASN A 1019 6.53 -43.11 -1.78
CA ASN A 1019 5.53 -43.97 -1.13
C ASN A 1019 4.42 -44.43 -2.12
N ASN A 1020 4.86 -45.10 -3.17
CA ASN A 1020 4.05 -45.56 -4.30
C ASN A 1020 4.56 -46.94 -4.78
N LYS A 1021 4.04 -47.45 -5.90
CA LYS A 1021 4.40 -48.76 -6.48
C LYS A 1021 5.05 -48.62 -7.87
N LEU A 1022 5.78 -47.53 -8.09
CA LEU A 1022 6.47 -47.24 -9.35
C LEU A 1022 7.63 -48.21 -9.56
N VAL A 1023 7.83 -48.64 -10.81
CA VAL A 1023 8.78 -49.68 -11.22
C VAL A 1023 9.67 -49.22 -12.39
N GLY A 1024 10.76 -49.94 -12.62
CA GLY A 1024 11.69 -49.65 -13.71
C GLY A 1024 12.71 -48.57 -13.34
N GLU A 1025 13.42 -48.08 -14.34
CA GLU A 1025 14.59 -47.19 -14.14
C GLU A 1025 14.19 -45.73 -13.89
N ILE A 1026 14.99 -45.02 -13.10
CA ILE A 1026 14.92 -43.56 -12.98
C ILE A 1026 15.30 -42.95 -14.36
N PRO A 1027 14.42 -42.19 -15.04
CA PRO A 1027 14.75 -41.60 -16.33
C PRO A 1027 15.93 -40.64 -16.25
N ALA A 1028 16.93 -40.84 -17.09
CA ALA A 1028 18.07 -39.91 -17.19
C ALA A 1028 17.61 -38.51 -17.62
N GLU A 1029 16.51 -38.42 -18.36
CA GLU A 1029 15.85 -37.19 -18.77
C GLU A 1029 15.45 -36.28 -17.59
N LEU A 1030 15.10 -36.83 -16.41
CA LEU A 1030 14.77 -36.02 -15.21
C LEU A 1030 15.93 -35.13 -14.77
N THR A 1031 17.17 -35.50 -15.07
CA THR A 1031 18.36 -34.72 -14.70
C THR A 1031 18.51 -33.40 -15.48
N ALA A 1032 17.66 -33.15 -16.48
CA ALA A 1032 17.54 -31.86 -17.17
C ALA A 1032 16.80 -30.78 -16.34
N LEU A 1033 16.09 -31.18 -15.27
CA LEU A 1033 15.27 -30.29 -14.43
C LEU A 1033 16.12 -29.48 -13.44
N ASN A 1034 16.96 -28.60 -13.99
CA ASN A 1034 17.99 -27.84 -13.26
C ASN A 1034 17.45 -26.87 -12.20
N MET A 1035 16.17 -26.49 -12.24
CA MET A 1035 15.57 -25.62 -11.21
C MET A 1035 15.09 -26.38 -9.96
N LEU A 1036 14.96 -27.71 -9.99
CA LEU A 1036 14.43 -28.48 -8.86
C LEU A 1036 15.27 -28.28 -7.59
N VAL A 1037 14.57 -27.93 -6.51
CA VAL A 1037 15.10 -27.74 -5.16
C VAL A 1037 14.97 -29.02 -4.32
N GLY A 1038 13.96 -29.85 -4.61
CA GLY A 1038 13.80 -31.17 -4.02
C GLY A 1038 13.34 -32.22 -5.04
N LEU A 1039 13.84 -33.45 -4.85
CA LEU A 1039 13.43 -34.64 -5.58
C LEU A 1039 13.31 -35.81 -4.59
N ASN A 1040 12.12 -36.40 -4.48
CA ASN A 1040 11.86 -37.55 -3.61
C ASN A 1040 11.19 -38.66 -4.43
N LEU A 1041 11.88 -39.80 -4.54
CA LEU A 1041 11.39 -41.03 -5.19
C LEU A 1041 11.37 -42.22 -4.21
N SER A 1042 11.49 -41.95 -2.90
CA SER A 1042 11.62 -42.97 -1.87
C SER A 1042 10.41 -43.91 -1.77
N CYS A 1043 10.58 -45.06 -1.12
CA CYS A 1043 9.51 -46.03 -0.85
C CYS A 1043 8.74 -46.43 -2.13
N ASN A 1044 9.47 -46.98 -3.10
CA ASN A 1044 8.96 -47.41 -4.40
C ASN A 1044 9.59 -48.76 -4.80
N HIS A 1045 9.47 -49.16 -6.07
CA HIS A 1045 10.07 -50.38 -6.61
C HIS A 1045 11.01 -50.10 -7.80
N LEU A 1046 11.63 -48.90 -7.82
CA LEU A 1046 12.53 -48.45 -8.89
C LEU A 1046 13.81 -49.29 -8.90
N SER A 1047 14.33 -49.56 -10.09
CA SER A 1047 15.46 -50.44 -10.38
C SER A 1047 16.49 -49.76 -11.28
N GLY A 1048 17.53 -50.48 -11.70
CA GLY A 1048 18.61 -49.89 -12.51
C GLY A 1048 19.45 -48.92 -11.70
N SER A 1049 20.25 -48.08 -12.37
CA SER A 1049 21.19 -47.18 -11.71
C SER A 1049 20.71 -45.74 -11.57
N ILE A 1050 21.25 -45.05 -10.57
CA ILE A 1050 21.11 -43.59 -10.45
C ILE A 1050 21.76 -42.97 -11.72
N PRO A 1051 21.07 -42.08 -12.45
CA PRO A 1051 21.60 -41.55 -13.71
C PRO A 1051 22.93 -40.80 -13.54
N ASN A 1052 23.92 -41.11 -14.39
CA ASN A 1052 25.24 -40.47 -14.36
C ASN A 1052 25.22 -38.94 -14.54
N SER A 1053 24.14 -38.38 -15.07
CA SER A 1053 23.92 -36.94 -15.24
C SER A 1053 23.29 -36.24 -14.03
N ILE A 1054 23.03 -36.92 -12.92
CA ILE A 1054 22.34 -36.36 -11.73
C ILE A 1054 22.99 -35.07 -11.20
N GLY A 1055 24.32 -34.92 -11.33
CA GLY A 1055 25.05 -33.69 -10.98
C GLY A 1055 24.66 -32.43 -11.76
N ASN A 1056 23.89 -32.56 -12.85
CA ASN A 1056 23.36 -31.42 -13.61
C ASN A 1056 22.28 -30.64 -12.84
N MET A 1057 21.66 -31.23 -11.82
CA MET A 1057 20.55 -30.63 -11.05
C MET A 1057 21.09 -29.61 -10.02
N SER A 1058 21.69 -28.52 -10.50
CA SER A 1058 22.55 -27.64 -9.70
C SER A 1058 21.85 -26.85 -8.58
N LYS A 1059 20.51 -26.87 -8.52
CA LYS A 1059 19.70 -26.22 -7.48
C LYS A 1059 19.24 -27.13 -6.34
N LEU A 1060 19.53 -28.43 -6.43
CA LEU A 1060 18.96 -29.42 -5.52
C LEU A 1060 19.48 -29.28 -4.08
N GLU A 1061 18.57 -29.04 -3.14
CA GLU A 1061 18.84 -29.01 -1.69
C GLU A 1061 18.39 -30.30 -0.97
N SER A 1062 17.50 -31.10 -1.56
CA SER A 1062 16.95 -32.32 -0.95
C SER A 1062 16.84 -33.46 -1.96
N LEU A 1063 17.38 -34.63 -1.63
CA LEU A 1063 17.34 -35.83 -2.47
C LEU A 1063 17.07 -37.09 -1.64
N ASP A 1064 15.95 -37.78 -1.88
CA ASP A 1064 15.66 -39.07 -1.25
C ASP A 1064 15.28 -40.13 -2.30
N PHE A 1065 16.08 -41.19 -2.37
CA PHE A 1065 15.87 -42.39 -3.20
C PHE A 1065 15.75 -43.67 -2.36
N SER A 1066 15.59 -43.56 -1.04
CA SER A 1066 15.60 -44.69 -0.13
C SER A 1066 14.46 -45.68 -0.35
N ASN A 1067 14.59 -46.90 0.19
CA ASN A 1067 13.57 -47.96 0.09
C ASN A 1067 13.15 -48.24 -1.36
N ASN A 1068 14.12 -48.61 -2.18
CA ASN A 1068 13.99 -48.95 -3.60
C ASN A 1068 14.87 -50.17 -3.95
N LYS A 1069 15.02 -50.48 -5.24
CA LYS A 1069 15.80 -51.61 -5.76
C LYS A 1069 16.94 -51.14 -6.68
N LEU A 1070 17.49 -49.96 -6.41
CA LEU A 1070 18.54 -49.35 -7.22
C LEU A 1070 19.85 -50.13 -7.10
N ILE A 1071 20.58 -50.23 -8.21
CA ILE A 1071 21.82 -51.00 -8.38
C ILE A 1071 22.91 -50.13 -9.02
N GLY A 1072 24.16 -50.62 -8.98
CA GLY A 1072 25.30 -49.90 -9.56
C GLY A 1072 25.82 -48.75 -8.67
N MET A 1073 26.99 -48.24 -9.02
CA MET A 1073 27.74 -47.31 -8.16
C MET A 1073 27.04 -45.95 -8.04
N ILE A 1074 27.17 -45.30 -6.87
CA ILE A 1074 26.79 -43.90 -6.65
C ILE A 1074 27.56 -43.01 -7.66
N PRO A 1075 26.88 -42.25 -8.55
CA PRO A 1075 27.55 -41.53 -9.63
C PRO A 1075 28.52 -40.45 -9.14
N PRO A 1076 29.76 -40.36 -9.68
CA PRO A 1076 30.72 -39.33 -9.30
C PRO A 1076 30.22 -37.89 -9.51
N SER A 1077 29.25 -37.69 -10.42
CA SER A 1077 28.64 -36.39 -10.69
C SER A 1077 27.80 -35.85 -9.52
N MET A 1078 27.37 -36.69 -8.56
CA MET A 1078 26.68 -36.22 -7.34
C MET A 1078 27.54 -35.25 -6.52
N ALA A 1079 28.87 -35.29 -6.66
CA ALA A 1079 29.76 -34.32 -6.02
C ALA A 1079 29.58 -32.87 -6.52
N ALA A 1080 28.90 -32.65 -7.67
CA ALA A 1080 28.57 -31.33 -8.19
C ALA A 1080 27.33 -30.68 -7.55
N LEU A 1081 26.57 -31.43 -6.73
CA LEU A 1081 25.37 -30.94 -6.03
C LEU A 1081 25.73 -30.09 -4.81
N ASN A 1082 26.38 -28.95 -5.04
CA ASN A 1082 26.98 -28.09 -4.01
C ASN A 1082 25.97 -27.48 -3.02
N PHE A 1083 24.67 -27.52 -3.30
CA PHE A 1083 23.60 -26.99 -2.43
C PHE A 1083 22.88 -28.09 -1.62
N LEU A 1084 23.23 -29.36 -1.80
CA LEU A 1084 22.52 -30.50 -1.21
C LEU A 1084 22.66 -30.51 0.32
N ARG A 1085 21.54 -30.41 1.04
CA ARG A 1085 21.48 -30.36 2.53
C ARG A 1085 20.83 -31.60 3.15
N HIS A 1086 20.04 -32.32 2.36
CA HIS A 1086 19.39 -33.56 2.78
C HIS A 1086 19.60 -34.62 1.69
N LEU A 1087 20.12 -35.77 2.09
CA LEU A 1087 20.40 -36.91 1.22
C LEU A 1087 19.99 -38.19 1.96
N ASN A 1088 19.30 -39.11 1.26
CA ASN A 1088 18.99 -40.44 1.77
C ASN A 1088 19.00 -41.45 0.60
N LEU A 1089 19.85 -42.48 0.72
CA LEU A 1089 20.05 -43.56 -0.25
C LEU A 1089 19.88 -44.94 0.40
N SER A 1090 19.35 -44.99 1.63
CA SER A 1090 19.24 -46.21 2.42
C SER A 1090 18.29 -47.24 1.81
N HIS A 1091 18.43 -48.51 2.19
CA HIS A 1091 17.55 -49.60 1.77
C HIS A 1091 17.43 -49.69 0.24
N ASN A 1092 18.58 -49.89 -0.40
CA ASN A 1092 18.78 -50.11 -1.82
C ASN A 1092 19.87 -51.20 -2.01
N ASN A 1093 20.25 -51.50 -3.25
CA ASN A 1093 21.18 -52.57 -3.57
C ASN A 1093 22.47 -52.02 -4.23
N LEU A 1094 22.95 -50.86 -3.76
CA LEU A 1094 24.08 -50.11 -4.35
C LEU A 1094 25.44 -50.70 -3.92
N PRO A 1095 26.31 -51.13 -4.85
CA PRO A 1095 27.65 -51.63 -4.53
C PRO A 1095 28.75 -50.57 -4.66
N GLY A 1096 29.88 -50.81 -3.98
CA GLY A 1096 31.15 -50.12 -4.21
C GLY A 1096 31.47 -49.01 -3.20
N SER A 1097 32.42 -48.13 -3.55
CA SER A 1097 32.91 -47.09 -2.64
C SER A 1097 32.08 -45.82 -2.65
N ILE A 1098 31.67 -45.35 -1.46
CA ILE A 1098 31.16 -44.00 -1.24
C ILE A 1098 32.29 -43.01 -1.54
N ARG A 1099 32.16 -42.22 -2.61
CA ARG A 1099 33.17 -41.24 -3.03
C ARG A 1099 32.91 -39.89 -2.36
N THR A 1100 33.84 -39.46 -1.50
CA THR A 1100 33.81 -38.14 -0.87
C THR A 1100 34.12 -37.03 -1.87
N GLY A 1101 33.27 -36.00 -1.90
CA GLY A 1101 33.46 -34.76 -2.67
C GLY A 1101 32.78 -33.58 -1.97
N ASN A 1102 32.99 -32.36 -2.51
CA ASN A 1102 32.61 -31.05 -1.95
C ASN A 1102 31.55 -31.06 -0.84
N GLN A 1103 30.29 -31.32 -1.21
CA GLN A 1103 29.16 -31.31 -0.27
C GLN A 1103 28.87 -32.71 0.31
N LEU A 1104 29.17 -33.78 -0.43
CA LEU A 1104 28.93 -35.16 0.00
C LEU A 1104 29.70 -35.55 1.27
N GLN A 1105 30.90 -35.00 1.48
CA GLN A 1105 31.70 -35.22 2.69
C GLN A 1105 31.07 -34.67 3.98
N THR A 1106 30.02 -33.83 3.88
CA THR A 1106 29.30 -33.29 5.05
C THR A 1106 28.26 -34.27 5.60
N PHE A 1107 27.87 -35.28 4.82
CA PHE A 1107 26.94 -36.33 5.25
C PHE A 1107 27.68 -37.41 6.04
N THR A 1108 27.95 -37.11 7.31
CA THR A 1108 28.64 -38.01 8.25
C THR A 1108 27.74 -39.04 8.93
N ASP A 1109 26.42 -38.96 8.76
CA ASP A 1109 25.49 -39.95 9.28
C ASP A 1109 25.46 -41.22 8.40
N SER A 1110 25.78 -42.36 9.02
CA SER A 1110 25.68 -43.68 8.40
C SER A 1110 24.26 -44.11 8.02
N SER A 1111 23.22 -43.55 8.65
CA SER A 1111 21.81 -43.90 8.39
C SER A 1111 21.42 -43.68 6.92
N ILE A 1112 21.95 -42.61 6.31
CA ILE A 1112 21.81 -42.19 4.92
C ILE A 1112 22.12 -43.31 3.92
N TYR A 1113 22.99 -44.25 4.30
CA TYR A 1113 23.52 -45.32 3.46
C TYR A 1113 23.15 -46.73 3.95
N ALA A 1114 22.45 -46.84 5.09
CA ALA A 1114 22.11 -48.11 5.73
C ALA A 1114 21.32 -49.06 4.80
N GLY A 1115 21.43 -50.37 5.02
CA GLY A 1115 20.68 -51.37 4.24
C GLY A 1115 21.17 -51.59 2.79
N ASN A 1116 22.29 -51.00 2.38
CA ASN A 1116 23.00 -51.35 1.14
C ASN A 1116 24.14 -52.33 1.46
N GLU A 1117 23.99 -53.63 1.15
CA GLU A 1117 24.94 -54.66 1.60
C GLU A 1117 26.36 -54.49 1.03
N ASP A 1118 26.50 -54.17 -0.26
CA ASP A 1118 27.80 -54.09 -0.96
C ASP A 1118 28.45 -52.70 -0.96
N LEU A 1119 27.88 -51.75 -0.21
CA LEU A 1119 28.40 -50.38 -0.12
C LEU A 1119 29.49 -50.29 0.96
N CYS A 1120 30.56 -49.53 0.70
CA CYS A 1120 31.72 -49.41 1.59
C CYS A 1120 32.34 -48.00 1.58
N GLY A 1121 33.14 -47.69 2.60
CA GLY A 1121 33.76 -46.37 2.82
C GLY A 1121 32.96 -45.47 3.74
N ALA A 1122 33.61 -44.41 4.25
CA ALA A 1122 32.99 -43.48 5.20
C ALA A 1122 31.73 -42.81 4.63
N PRO A 1123 30.64 -42.63 5.41
CA PRO A 1123 30.56 -42.84 6.86
C PRO A 1123 30.28 -44.29 7.33
N LEU A 1124 30.20 -45.29 6.45
CA LEU A 1124 29.97 -46.67 6.86
C LEU A 1124 31.22 -47.29 7.53
N PRO A 1125 31.04 -48.19 8.52
CA PRO A 1125 32.15 -48.91 9.16
C PRO A 1125 32.78 -50.00 8.26
N LYS A 1126 32.14 -50.34 7.13
CA LYS A 1126 32.65 -51.31 6.15
C LYS A 1126 33.71 -50.63 5.27
N ASN A 1127 34.99 -50.84 5.59
CA ASN A 1127 36.10 -50.36 4.76
C ASN A 1127 36.15 -51.11 3.42
N CYS A 1128 36.42 -50.38 2.33
CA CYS A 1128 36.69 -50.98 1.04
C CYS A 1128 38.11 -51.57 1.00
N SER A 1129 38.24 -52.89 0.87
CA SER A 1129 39.54 -53.54 0.62
C SER A 1129 39.91 -53.43 -0.86
N ASN A 1130 41.17 -53.08 -1.14
CA ASN A 1130 41.63 -52.87 -2.53
C ASN A 1130 41.64 -54.19 -3.33
N HIS A 1131 40.79 -54.26 -4.35
CA HIS A 1131 41.15 -54.93 -5.60
C HIS A 1131 41.55 -53.86 -6.61
N GLU A 1132 42.86 -53.65 -6.74
CA GLU A 1132 43.42 -53.07 -7.96
C GLU A 1132 43.37 -54.16 -9.04
N ASP A 1133 42.81 -53.86 -10.22
CA ASP A 1133 43.47 -54.35 -11.44
C ASP A 1133 43.20 -53.48 -12.68
N SER A 1134 44.29 -53.24 -13.40
CA SER A 1134 44.45 -52.92 -14.82
C SER A 1134 43.23 -52.64 -15.69
N THR A 1135 43.01 -51.35 -16.04
CA THR A 1135 43.07 -50.87 -17.45
C THR A 1135 42.87 -49.35 -17.58
N THR A 1136 43.95 -48.59 -17.86
CA THR A 1136 44.01 -47.52 -18.89
C THR A 1136 45.37 -46.80 -18.89
N THR A 1137 46.43 -47.53 -19.24
CA THR A 1137 47.71 -46.93 -19.59
C THR A 1137 47.59 -46.24 -20.96
N ILE A 1138 47.30 -44.93 -21.01
CA ILE A 1138 47.64 -44.00 -22.12
C ILE A 1138 47.29 -42.54 -21.73
N LYS A 1139 48.17 -41.59 -22.06
CA LYS A 1139 48.12 -40.12 -21.79
C LYS A 1139 48.52 -39.60 -20.40
N LYS A 1140 49.68 -40.04 -19.89
CA LYS A 1140 50.57 -39.09 -19.16
C LYS A 1140 51.33 -38.22 -20.17
N ARG A 1141 51.06 -36.91 -20.19
CA ARG A 1141 52.01 -35.83 -20.57
C ARG A 1141 51.45 -34.47 -20.13
N HIS A 1142 52.28 -33.68 -19.45
CA HIS A 1142 51.98 -32.37 -18.84
C HIS A 1142 51.12 -32.36 -17.56
N GLU A 1143 51.67 -32.94 -16.49
CA GLU A 1143 51.53 -32.39 -15.14
C GLU A 1143 52.92 -32.26 -14.51
N GLU A 1144 53.48 -31.05 -14.51
CA GLU A 1144 54.67 -30.70 -13.71
C GLU A 1144 54.68 -29.19 -13.39
N SER A 1145 53.54 -28.66 -12.90
CA SER A 1145 53.44 -27.30 -12.32
C SER A 1145 52.08 -27.05 -11.63
N ASP A 1146 51.78 -27.69 -10.49
CA ASP A 1146 50.70 -27.23 -9.57
C ASP A 1146 51.13 -27.23 -8.07
N GLY A 1147 52.43 -27.31 -7.79
CA GLY A 1147 52.95 -27.14 -6.43
C GLY A 1147 52.90 -25.68 -5.94
N GLN A 1148 53.00 -24.71 -6.87
CA GLN A 1148 53.02 -23.28 -6.54
C GLN A 1148 51.63 -22.65 -6.49
N THR A 1149 50.71 -23.02 -7.37
CA THR A 1149 49.42 -22.32 -7.54
C THR A 1149 48.55 -22.34 -6.28
N LYS A 1150 48.53 -23.48 -5.57
CA LYS A 1150 47.85 -23.59 -4.26
C LYS A 1150 48.50 -22.73 -3.18
N VAL A 1151 49.82 -22.60 -3.17
CA VAL A 1151 50.53 -21.72 -2.23
C VAL A 1151 50.20 -20.25 -2.50
N TRP A 1152 50.23 -19.83 -3.77
CA TRP A 1152 49.81 -18.49 -4.17
C TRP A 1152 48.35 -18.21 -3.81
N PHE A 1153 47.41 -19.12 -4.06
CA PHE A 1153 46.00 -18.95 -3.66
C PHE A 1153 45.85 -18.73 -2.14
N TYR A 1154 46.56 -19.47 -1.30
CA TYR A 1154 46.53 -19.23 0.15
C TYR A 1154 47.21 -17.91 0.54
N VAL A 1155 48.27 -17.48 -0.15
CA VAL A 1155 48.90 -16.16 0.05
C VAL A 1155 47.97 -15.02 -0.36
N ASP A 1156 47.21 -15.17 -1.45
CA ASP A 1156 46.23 -14.19 -1.91
C ASP A 1156 45.02 -14.09 -0.96
N VAL A 1157 44.50 -15.22 -0.47
CA VAL A 1157 43.43 -15.24 0.55
C VAL A 1157 43.92 -14.64 1.87
N MET A 1158 45.12 -14.98 2.33
CA MET A 1158 45.67 -14.46 3.59
C MET A 1158 46.04 -12.97 3.49
N SER A 1159 46.58 -12.51 2.36
CA SER A 1159 46.85 -11.09 2.13
C SER A 1159 45.57 -10.27 1.94
N GLY A 1160 44.53 -10.83 1.30
CA GLY A 1160 43.19 -10.25 1.23
C GLY A 1160 42.55 -10.11 2.62
N PHE A 1161 42.60 -11.16 3.44
CA PHE A 1161 42.11 -11.12 4.83
C PHE A 1161 42.90 -10.11 5.68
N ALA A 1162 44.23 -10.12 5.60
CA ALA A 1162 45.08 -9.16 6.31
C ALA A 1162 44.78 -7.72 5.89
N THR A 1163 44.59 -7.45 4.59
CA THR A 1163 44.28 -6.12 4.07
C THR A 1163 42.90 -5.65 4.51
N GLY A 1164 41.89 -6.54 4.53
CA GLY A 1164 40.56 -6.24 5.06
C GLY A 1164 40.59 -5.95 6.58
N PHE A 1165 41.27 -6.80 7.34
CA PHE A 1165 41.43 -6.66 8.79
C PHE A 1165 42.15 -5.36 9.15
N TRP A 1166 43.31 -5.08 8.54
CA TRP A 1166 44.06 -3.84 8.75
C TRP A 1166 43.36 -2.61 8.17
N GLY A 1167 42.52 -2.74 7.14
CA GLY A 1167 41.66 -1.67 6.67
C GLY A 1167 40.65 -1.23 7.73
N VAL A 1168 39.93 -2.18 8.33
CA VAL A 1168 38.94 -1.89 9.40
C VAL A 1168 39.63 -1.40 10.68
N ILE A 1169 40.67 -2.10 11.15
CA ILE A 1169 41.42 -1.73 12.36
C ILE A 1169 42.12 -0.37 12.17
N GLY A 1170 42.76 -0.13 11.03
CA GLY A 1170 43.42 1.13 10.69
C GLY A 1170 42.47 2.32 10.66
N VAL A 1171 41.28 2.16 10.05
CA VAL A 1171 40.25 3.21 10.07
C VAL A 1171 39.77 3.49 11.50
N LEU A 1172 39.57 2.47 12.34
CA LEU A 1172 39.16 2.63 13.74
C LEU A 1172 40.25 3.27 14.63
N LEU A 1173 41.53 3.04 14.33
CA LEU A 1173 42.67 3.69 14.98
C LEU A 1173 42.78 5.17 14.57
N LEU A 1174 42.61 5.49 13.28
CA LEU A 1174 42.76 6.84 12.74
C LEU A 1174 41.53 7.74 13.01
N LYS A 1175 40.30 7.20 12.98
CA LYS A 1175 39.06 7.96 13.20
C LYS A 1175 38.55 7.81 14.63
N LYS A 1176 39.17 8.56 15.55
CA LYS A 1176 38.83 8.61 17.00
C LYS A 1176 37.33 8.72 17.32
N GLN A 1177 36.54 9.44 16.51
CA GLN A 1177 35.07 9.55 16.66
C GLN A 1177 34.30 8.25 16.31
N TRP A 1178 34.77 7.46 15.33
CA TRP A 1178 34.12 6.22 14.92
C TRP A 1178 34.26 5.17 16.03
N ARG A 1179 35.45 5.09 16.64
CA ARG A 1179 35.72 4.29 17.83
C ARG A 1179 34.77 4.64 18.99
N TRP A 1180 34.56 5.93 19.27
CA TRP A 1180 33.62 6.38 20.30
C TRP A 1180 32.16 6.02 20.00
N LYS A 1181 31.71 6.10 18.74
CA LYS A 1181 30.38 5.63 18.36
C LYS A 1181 30.22 4.11 18.50
N LEU A 1182 31.23 3.34 18.15
CA LEU A 1182 31.18 1.87 18.19
C LEU A 1182 31.06 1.34 19.62
N PHE A 1183 31.89 1.81 20.55
CA PHE A 1183 31.81 1.40 21.96
C PHE A 1183 30.53 1.88 22.63
N ARG A 1184 30.12 3.14 22.42
CA ARG A 1184 28.85 3.65 22.94
C ARG A 1184 27.63 2.86 22.45
N LEU A 1185 27.65 2.38 21.21
CA LEU A 1185 26.60 1.51 20.67
C LEU A 1185 26.56 0.15 21.40
N ALA A 1186 27.72 -0.40 21.77
CA ALA A 1186 27.81 -1.63 22.55
C ALA A 1186 27.31 -1.43 23.99
N ASP A 1187 27.74 -0.36 24.66
CA ASP A 1187 27.31 0.01 26.02
C ASP A 1187 25.77 0.20 26.07
N GLU A 1188 25.23 1.04 25.18
CA GLU A 1188 23.79 1.28 25.06
C GLU A 1188 22.98 0.04 24.61
N THR A 1189 23.64 -1.03 24.17
CA THR A 1189 23.00 -2.32 23.86
C THR A 1189 23.05 -3.26 25.07
N MET A 1190 24.16 -3.29 25.81
CA MET A 1190 24.29 -4.04 27.05
C MET A 1190 23.32 -3.55 28.13
N ASP A 1191 23.16 -2.23 28.31
CA ASP A 1191 22.17 -1.68 29.25
C ASP A 1191 20.73 -2.13 28.93
N LYS A 1192 20.37 -2.16 27.64
CA LYS A 1192 19.05 -2.63 27.18
C LYS A 1192 18.85 -4.11 27.49
N ILE A 1193 19.88 -4.95 27.26
CA ILE A 1193 19.85 -6.37 27.59
C ILE A 1193 19.73 -6.57 29.11
N TYR A 1194 20.52 -5.86 29.91
CA TYR A 1194 20.49 -5.92 31.38
C TYR A 1194 19.11 -5.57 31.94
N ILE A 1195 18.50 -4.46 31.48
CA ILE A 1195 17.16 -4.06 31.91
C ILE A 1195 16.10 -5.10 31.50
N VAL A 1196 16.16 -5.66 30.28
CA VAL A 1196 15.24 -6.71 29.82
C VAL A 1196 15.35 -7.98 30.67
N VAL A 1197 16.57 -8.37 31.06
CA VAL A 1197 16.81 -9.51 31.96
C VAL A 1197 16.26 -9.23 33.36
N MET A 1198 16.59 -8.08 33.96
CA MET A 1198 16.11 -7.70 35.31
C MET A 1198 14.59 -7.61 35.38
N VAL A 1199 13.92 -7.08 34.35
CA VAL A 1199 12.45 -7.02 34.26
C VAL A 1199 11.83 -8.42 34.10
N ARG A 1200 12.47 -9.34 33.36
CA ARG A 1200 12.03 -10.76 33.29
C ARG A 1200 12.17 -11.45 34.64
N VAL A 1201 13.30 -11.29 35.33
CA VAL A 1201 13.53 -11.89 36.67
C VAL A 1201 12.52 -11.34 37.69
N ALA A 1202 12.25 -10.03 37.70
CA ALA A 1202 11.24 -9.43 38.57
C ALA A 1202 9.83 -9.99 38.30
N LYS A 1203 9.45 -10.18 37.03
CA LYS A 1203 8.17 -10.82 36.67
C LYS A 1203 8.10 -12.29 37.11
N MET A 1204 9.18 -13.06 36.97
CA MET A 1204 9.22 -14.45 37.45
C MET A 1204 9.08 -14.55 38.98
N LYS A 1205 9.73 -13.65 39.73
CA LYS A 1205 9.64 -13.60 41.19
C LYS A 1205 8.22 -13.27 41.66
N LYS A 1206 7.60 -12.25 41.07
CA LYS A 1206 6.20 -11.88 41.35
C LYS A 1206 5.19 -12.96 40.89
N GLY A 1207 5.54 -13.72 39.84
CA GLY A 1207 4.81 -14.91 39.42
C GLY A 1207 4.81 -16.01 40.48
N ARG A 1208 5.97 -16.35 41.06
CA ARG A 1208 6.06 -17.27 42.21
C ARG A 1208 5.24 -16.80 43.40
N GLU A 1209 5.36 -15.53 43.78
CA GLU A 1209 4.58 -14.94 44.89
C GLU A 1209 3.07 -15.06 44.65
N THR A 1210 2.60 -14.82 43.42
CA THR A 1210 1.18 -14.96 43.03
C THR A 1210 0.73 -16.42 43.08
N ILE A 1211 1.56 -17.37 42.62
CA ILE A 1211 1.26 -18.81 42.70
C ILE A 1211 1.22 -19.27 44.16
N GLN A 1212 2.14 -18.80 45.01
CA GLN A 1212 2.16 -19.11 46.44
C GLN A 1212 0.87 -18.64 47.15
N ILE A 1213 0.38 -17.46 46.81
CA ILE A 1213 -0.88 -16.90 47.34
C ILE A 1213 -2.08 -17.71 46.85
N LEU A 1214 -2.12 -18.08 45.55
CA LEU A 1214 -3.19 -18.92 45.01
C LEU A 1214 -3.21 -20.33 45.62
N TRP A 1215 -2.04 -20.91 45.90
CA TRP A 1215 -1.92 -22.24 46.52
C TRP A 1215 -2.45 -22.23 47.96
N ASN A 1216 -2.08 -21.20 48.75
CA ASN A 1216 -2.61 -20.99 50.09
C ASN A 1216 -4.13 -20.68 50.09
N ALA A 1217 -4.64 -20.01 49.04
CA ALA A 1217 -6.07 -19.77 48.87
C ALA A 1217 -6.86 -21.02 48.44
N SER A 1218 -6.19 -22.06 47.97
CA SER A 1218 -6.79 -23.37 47.64
C SER A 1218 -6.72 -24.40 48.79
N SER A 1219 -6.27 -23.99 49.98
CA SER A 1219 -6.20 -24.85 51.18
C SER A 1219 -7.04 -24.33 52.36
N PHE A 1220 -8.12 -23.59 52.06
CA PHE A 1220 -9.09 -23.04 53.00
C PHE A 1220 -10.54 -23.34 52.58
#